data_AF-A0A9W6ENR6-F1
#
_entry.id   AF-A0A9W6ENR6-F1
#
_cell.length_a   1.000
_cell.length_b   1.000
_cell.length_c   1.000
_cell.angle_alpha   90.00
_cell.angle_beta   90.00
_cell.angle_gamma   90.00
#
_symmetry.space_group_name_H-M   'P 1'
#
loop_
_entity.id
_entity.type
_entity.pdbx_description
1 polymer ?
#
loop_
_entity_poly.entity_id
_entity_poly.type
_entity_poly.pdbx_seq_one_letter_code
_entity_poly.pdbx_strand_id
1 'polypeptide(L)'
;MASPHPNTSYTLAWICALPEEYEVAVAILDEIHGLPQHQPLEDKNAYLLGRIGAHNVVMVCLPAGRMGTTAAAIVAENLCQTFRSVKYGFVVGIGGGVPGSGRDIRLGDVVVSVPGGGYGGVVQYDYGKVGGDGRYIHREHINAPPGKLLANVTLLGCLSRKNVGNQGNMTADILASLGEKYAYPAGLRDRLFCSDYSHRNIPGYTGCEAYNPVGEVFRRRRTSDLPGVHLGTIASGDGLVNNAELRDRLNGEYGRSILCFECGSAGVMNILPCLVVKGIAGYADSHKYDAWRPRAIAAACSYAKALILQIPPEEVPQQENSVHVTDLIKDLRDELGQIKAAIDGLWSLQKDTAASTGVSKRILTYSWLQLIAAVLVSITGIVTPLGLYDTIGPQDNPTDVLFHYAPDTSAFGKATPSRDGYKSLRMCYADEDPDTPEGCPGAPPNREDMDDITEAYSVWPSSISLFTSGNVSATVSSVFDVQWRSFRSSTQIVPGASPTGSVFSQGYYRQISQLILDEDLLAVEGLIVDSKAGRIGFRNHTIPANLPMGAEWTEDILFIEPESRCVNTNLTVDYNYDPQAQFSSFSTDNMYNTDLRNLALVDRGGFVNLSHERYDINASNFQENAALHERAYNAAWRHNMLIMQYFNVTTNGSDGRVPFEYMHSELGKRFSLANISTNFVEPMTVQTDSGYGSFLDLQDGFNLGTNYSIPQSKNPLNLSTYDVYAIGSEACHYPSDTALSNMSFVGVACGTIFAAPRRLDGDPLIPDTNSTWSTPLYSCAAATKAAVREVTFRFNGTGGLDKLVIQSINEKKYKDPSELPLWGVERLTNHTMLNVRPLWGLVSPEVGARDDISTVQRDYLWLPGYTDLLTSDTLAGEPSMPGNLFYTQRLLSLFDITTLDEATSRYTGSGDLALYNRWYELSSSASGVEKMLGLIWTDMSANTIVGTRGWHNAPSQAPMNKRMAKRDAGGVSVPVTLWSRNIKYHVPYAIPAFIVLALSLALAGFTVCLLISRRTGLRQMRSYLARTSPGRILGTGLHPDQAGVLASTKAWIKQVGVRKATLPGQKEDGTIPLLDIPAATEEGSRDRK
;
A
#
# COMPACT_ATOMS: atom_id res chain seq x y z
N MET A 1 34.65 15.86 -22.26
CA MET A 1 33.89 16.66 -23.25
C MET A 1 32.43 16.22 -23.18
N ALA A 2 31.49 17.14 -23.37
CA ALA A 2 30.05 16.80 -23.39
C ALA A 2 29.69 16.08 -24.70
N SER A 3 28.64 15.26 -24.65
CA SER A 3 28.20 14.45 -25.77
C SER A 3 27.75 15.27 -26.97
N PRO A 4 28.08 14.87 -28.22
CA PRO A 4 27.53 15.48 -29.42
C PRO A 4 26.02 15.19 -29.62
N HIS A 5 25.45 14.26 -28.85
CA HIS A 5 24.03 13.88 -28.92
C HIS A 5 23.29 14.33 -27.64
N PRO A 6 22.03 14.82 -27.76
CA PRO A 6 21.23 15.16 -26.60
C PRO A 6 20.89 13.91 -25.77
N ASN A 7 20.61 14.08 -24.47
CA ASN A 7 20.25 12.97 -23.58
C ASN A 7 19.04 12.15 -24.11
N THR A 8 18.12 12.79 -24.84
CA THR A 8 16.95 12.13 -25.44
C THR A 8 17.28 11.17 -26.59
N SER A 9 18.51 11.18 -27.11
CA SER A 9 18.97 10.26 -28.14
C SER A 9 19.44 8.90 -27.59
N TYR A 10 19.51 8.73 -26.27
CA TYR A 10 19.97 7.50 -25.62
C TYR A 10 18.78 6.63 -25.21
N THR A 11 18.74 5.40 -25.72
CA THR A 11 17.58 4.50 -25.59
C THR A 11 17.89 3.23 -24.80
N LEU A 12 19.17 2.90 -24.63
CA LEU A 12 19.63 1.74 -23.87
C LEU A 12 20.49 2.19 -22.69
N ALA A 13 20.33 1.51 -21.56
CA ALA A 13 21.16 1.70 -20.38
C ALA A 13 22.02 0.47 -20.09
N TRP A 14 23.23 0.71 -19.61
CA TRP A 14 24.18 -0.31 -19.18
C TRP A 14 24.62 -0.01 -17.74
N ILE A 15 24.35 -0.93 -16.83
CA ILE A 15 24.60 -0.77 -15.39
C ILE A 15 25.59 -1.85 -14.92
N CYS A 16 26.67 -1.43 -14.27
CA CYS A 16 27.68 -2.31 -13.67
C CYS A 16 27.79 -2.06 -12.16
N ALA A 17 28.10 -3.09 -11.38
CA ALA A 17 28.27 -2.99 -9.94
C ALA A 17 29.72 -2.66 -9.54
N LEU A 18 30.70 -3.12 -10.31
CA LEU A 18 32.12 -2.98 -9.98
C LEU A 18 32.87 -2.15 -11.03
N PRO A 19 33.91 -1.39 -10.64
CA PRO A 19 34.75 -0.63 -11.57
C PRO A 19 35.42 -1.51 -12.64
N GLU A 20 35.82 -2.74 -12.28
CA GLU A 20 36.42 -3.70 -13.23
C GLU A 20 35.42 -4.15 -14.31
N GLU A 21 34.13 -4.26 -13.95
CA GLU A 21 33.05 -4.56 -14.91
C GLU A 21 32.85 -3.37 -15.85
N TYR A 22 32.88 -2.16 -15.29
CA TYR A 22 32.72 -0.93 -16.04
C TYR A 22 33.86 -0.68 -17.03
N GLU A 23 35.12 -0.96 -16.64
CA GLU A 23 36.29 -0.83 -17.52
C GLU A 23 36.12 -1.65 -18.80
N VAL A 24 35.73 -2.92 -18.67
CA VAL A 24 35.51 -3.80 -19.82
C VAL A 24 34.30 -3.33 -20.62
N ALA A 25 33.21 -2.96 -19.96
CA ALA A 25 32.02 -2.48 -20.63
C ALA A 25 32.31 -1.24 -21.50
N VAL A 26 33.12 -0.29 -21.01
CA VAL A 26 33.56 0.88 -21.80
C VAL A 26 34.41 0.46 -22.99
N ALA A 27 35.28 -0.54 -22.84
CA ALA A 27 36.11 -1.06 -23.92
C ALA A 27 35.31 -1.73 -25.05
N ILE A 28 34.05 -2.14 -24.81
CA ILE A 28 33.21 -2.75 -25.85
C ILE A 28 32.46 -1.71 -26.69
N LEU A 29 32.41 -0.45 -26.28
CA LEU A 29 31.76 0.60 -27.06
C LEU A 29 32.42 0.74 -28.43
N ASP A 30 31.62 0.94 -29.47
CA ASP A 30 32.14 1.25 -30.81
C ASP A 30 32.59 2.71 -30.89
N GLU A 31 31.93 3.59 -30.14
CA GLU A 31 32.23 5.02 -30.07
C GLU A 31 31.94 5.57 -28.66
N ILE A 32 32.84 6.41 -28.13
CA ILE A 32 32.63 7.12 -26.86
C ILE A 32 32.18 8.55 -27.19
N HIS A 33 30.98 8.90 -26.71
CA HIS A 33 30.39 10.22 -26.90
C HIS A 33 30.79 11.22 -25.80
N GLY A 34 31.15 10.77 -24.60
CA GLY A 34 31.57 11.62 -23.48
C GLY A 34 30.51 11.73 -22.37
N LEU A 35 30.35 12.92 -21.78
CA LEU A 35 29.45 13.16 -20.64
C LEU A 35 28.06 13.68 -21.10
N PRO A 36 26.98 13.53 -20.30
CA PRO A 36 25.69 14.15 -20.60
C PRO A 36 25.79 15.66 -20.80
N GLN A 37 24.91 16.19 -21.67
CA GLN A 37 24.81 17.65 -21.88
C GLN A 37 24.15 18.34 -20.69
N HIS A 38 23.22 17.65 -20.03
CA HIS A 38 22.51 18.13 -18.86
C HIS A 38 22.32 17.00 -17.85
N GLN A 39 22.54 17.29 -16.58
CA GLN A 39 22.30 16.37 -15.47
C GLN A 39 21.71 17.19 -14.32
N PRO A 40 20.55 16.80 -13.76
CA PRO A 40 19.98 17.46 -12.59
C PRO A 40 20.96 17.51 -11.41
N LEU A 41 20.87 18.54 -10.56
CA LEU A 41 21.74 18.69 -9.38
C LEU A 41 21.53 17.57 -8.36
N GLU A 42 20.33 17.00 -8.34
CA GLU A 42 19.91 15.92 -7.46
C GLU A 42 20.49 14.57 -7.91
N ASP A 43 20.83 14.42 -9.19
CA ASP A 43 21.43 13.22 -9.75
C ASP A 43 22.93 13.19 -9.46
N LYS A 44 23.33 12.27 -8.58
CA LYS A 44 24.72 12.08 -8.15
C LYS A 44 25.48 11.02 -8.95
N ASN A 45 24.87 10.45 -9.98
CA ASN A 45 25.52 9.42 -10.79
C ASN A 45 26.60 10.00 -11.68
N ALA A 46 27.59 9.18 -12.02
CA ALA A 46 28.60 9.50 -13.01
C ALA A 46 28.34 8.68 -14.28
N TYR A 47 28.01 9.35 -15.38
CA TYR A 47 27.69 8.71 -16.66
C TYR A 47 28.83 8.80 -17.66
N LEU A 48 28.95 7.74 -18.46
CA LEU A 48 29.66 7.78 -19.73
C LEU A 48 28.68 7.40 -20.84
N LEU A 49 28.70 8.16 -21.93
CA LEU A 49 27.83 7.98 -23.07
C LEU A 49 28.60 7.42 -24.25
N GLY A 50 27.97 6.53 -25.02
CA GLY A 50 28.59 5.93 -26.20
C GLY A 50 27.61 5.27 -27.15
N ARG A 51 28.14 4.51 -28.11
CA ARG A 51 27.39 3.76 -29.12
C ARG A 51 27.80 2.28 -29.17
N ILE A 52 26.81 1.41 -29.36
CA ILE A 52 26.97 0.00 -29.72
C ILE A 52 26.08 -0.29 -30.94
N GLY A 53 26.70 -0.61 -32.07
CA GLY A 53 26.01 -0.76 -33.35
C GLY A 53 25.23 0.50 -33.72
N ALA A 54 23.91 0.35 -33.89
CA ALA A 54 23.00 1.43 -34.18
C ALA A 54 22.39 2.10 -32.91
N HIS A 55 22.79 1.68 -31.71
CA HIS A 55 22.16 2.12 -30.45
C HIS A 55 23.08 3.05 -29.66
N ASN A 56 22.50 4.15 -29.19
CA ASN A 56 23.15 5.03 -28.21
C ASN A 56 22.90 4.49 -26.80
N VAL A 57 23.98 4.27 -26.06
CA VAL A 57 23.98 3.61 -24.75
C VAL A 57 24.45 4.57 -23.68
N VAL A 58 23.68 4.69 -22.60
CA VAL A 58 24.12 5.35 -21.35
C VAL A 58 24.74 4.30 -20.43
N MET A 59 25.97 4.56 -19.96
CA MET A 59 26.70 3.67 -19.09
C MET A 59 26.87 4.28 -17.71
N VAL A 60 26.58 3.51 -16.67
CA VAL A 60 26.77 3.92 -15.27
C VAL A 60 27.33 2.76 -14.44
N CYS A 61 28.15 3.10 -13.45
CA CYS A 61 28.63 2.18 -12.44
C CYS A 61 28.10 2.60 -11.07
N LEU A 62 27.87 1.64 -10.18
CA LEU A 62 27.53 1.92 -8.79
C LEU A 62 28.62 2.77 -8.11
N PRO A 63 28.27 3.66 -7.16
CA PRO A 63 29.24 4.49 -6.46
C PRO A 63 30.30 3.65 -5.73
N ALA A 64 31.54 4.10 -5.75
CA ALA A 64 32.65 3.41 -5.09
C ALA A 64 32.33 3.13 -3.60
N GLY A 65 32.53 1.88 -3.18
CA GLY A 65 32.26 1.42 -1.81
C GLY A 65 30.77 1.21 -1.47
N ARG A 66 29.85 1.41 -2.42
CA ARG A 66 28.41 1.13 -2.24
C ARG A 66 27.97 0.04 -3.22
N MET A 67 27.67 -1.13 -2.68
CA MET A 67 27.11 -2.27 -3.42
C MET A 67 25.72 -2.60 -2.87
N GLY A 68 25.05 -3.54 -3.52
CA GLY A 68 23.72 -4.02 -3.11
C GLY A 68 22.58 -3.38 -3.88
N THR A 69 21.40 -3.92 -3.64
CA THR A 69 20.11 -3.61 -4.27
C THR A 69 19.73 -2.14 -4.08
N THR A 70 19.92 -1.58 -2.89
CA THR A 70 19.60 -0.18 -2.59
C THR A 70 20.42 0.79 -3.43
N ALA A 71 21.74 0.58 -3.53
CA ALA A 71 22.61 1.43 -4.34
C ALA A 71 22.28 1.31 -5.84
N ALA A 72 21.98 0.10 -6.31
CA ALA A 72 21.59 -0.16 -7.68
C ALA A 72 20.25 0.51 -8.04
N ALA A 73 19.27 0.48 -7.12
CA ALA A 73 17.97 1.12 -7.27
C ALA A 73 18.08 2.64 -7.43
N ILE A 74 18.86 3.30 -6.57
CA ILE A 74 19.12 4.75 -6.64
C ILE A 74 19.79 5.12 -7.98
N VAL A 75 20.77 4.33 -8.40
CA VAL A 75 21.46 4.55 -9.68
C VAL A 75 20.48 4.44 -10.85
N ALA A 76 19.64 3.40 -10.86
CA ALA A 76 18.64 3.18 -11.90
C ALA A 76 17.58 4.29 -11.94
N GLU A 77 17.07 4.71 -10.79
CA GLU A 77 16.07 5.78 -10.69
C GLU A 77 16.60 7.10 -11.25
N ASN A 78 17.77 7.53 -10.79
CA ASN A 78 18.43 8.74 -11.28
C ASN A 78 18.76 8.67 -12.78
N LEU A 79 19.21 7.51 -13.27
CA LEU A 79 19.42 7.28 -14.70
C LEU A 79 18.13 7.48 -15.51
N CYS A 80 17.01 6.89 -15.06
CA CYS A 80 15.72 7.06 -15.71
C CYS A 80 15.22 8.51 -15.64
N GLN A 81 15.58 9.28 -14.61
CA GLN A 81 15.26 10.69 -14.51
C GLN A 81 16.06 11.55 -15.51
N THR A 82 17.35 11.29 -15.67
CA THR A 82 18.26 12.05 -16.54
C THR A 82 18.14 11.67 -18.02
N PHE A 83 17.85 10.41 -18.33
CA PHE A 83 17.70 9.87 -19.68
C PHE A 83 16.31 9.31 -19.91
N ARG A 84 15.33 10.19 -20.06
CA ARG A 84 13.90 9.86 -20.22
C ARG A 84 13.58 8.97 -21.43
N SER A 85 14.46 8.91 -22.42
CA SER A 85 14.29 8.08 -23.62
C SER A 85 14.79 6.64 -23.46
N VAL A 86 15.43 6.31 -22.34
CA VAL A 86 15.88 4.94 -22.06
C VAL A 86 14.67 4.03 -21.91
N LYS A 87 14.59 3.00 -22.76
CA LYS A 87 13.51 2.00 -22.76
C LYS A 87 13.92 0.69 -22.12
N TYR A 88 15.18 0.29 -22.33
CA TYR A 88 15.71 -0.99 -21.89
C TYR A 88 17.04 -0.82 -21.16
N GLY A 89 17.22 -1.58 -20.09
CA GLY A 89 18.49 -1.69 -19.37
C GLY A 89 19.18 -3.04 -19.57
N PHE A 90 20.48 -3.06 -19.36
CA PHE A 90 21.29 -4.25 -19.19
C PHE A 90 22.08 -4.13 -17.89
N VAL A 91 21.85 -5.05 -16.96
CA VAL A 91 22.66 -5.16 -15.74
C VAL A 91 23.71 -6.22 -16.00
N VAL A 92 24.95 -5.79 -16.24
CA VAL A 92 26.03 -6.66 -16.71
C VAL A 92 27.16 -6.67 -15.70
N GLY A 93 27.58 -7.87 -15.30
CA GLY A 93 28.63 -8.05 -14.32
C GLY A 93 28.98 -9.50 -14.06
N ILE A 94 29.52 -9.80 -12.88
CA ILE A 94 29.85 -11.16 -12.45
C ILE A 94 28.85 -11.74 -11.44
N GLY A 95 28.82 -13.06 -11.35
CA GLY A 95 28.08 -13.80 -10.34
C GLY A 95 28.76 -15.13 -9.97
N GLY A 96 28.32 -15.72 -8.86
CA GLY A 96 28.71 -17.05 -8.43
C GLY A 96 27.77 -18.12 -9.00
N GLY A 97 28.26 -19.02 -9.83
CA GLY A 97 27.46 -20.06 -10.47
C GLY A 97 27.01 -21.16 -9.53
N VAL A 98 25.89 -21.80 -9.87
CA VAL A 98 25.31 -22.93 -9.13
C VAL A 98 25.32 -24.18 -10.03
N PRO A 99 26.35 -25.03 -9.94
CA PRO A 99 26.42 -26.25 -10.72
C PRO A 99 25.33 -27.25 -10.27
N GLY A 100 24.68 -27.95 -11.22
CA GLY A 100 23.63 -28.91 -10.90
C GLY A 100 23.61 -30.13 -11.81
N SER A 101 22.88 -31.19 -11.42
CA SER A 101 22.86 -32.48 -12.11
C SER A 101 22.35 -32.43 -13.57
N GLY A 102 21.66 -31.36 -13.96
CA GLY A 102 21.16 -31.14 -15.33
C GLY A 102 21.83 -30.01 -16.12
N ARG A 103 22.75 -29.24 -15.51
CA ARG A 103 23.39 -28.08 -16.15
C ARG A 103 24.84 -27.96 -15.68
N ASP A 104 25.77 -28.16 -16.62
CA ASP A 104 27.21 -28.03 -16.39
C ASP A 104 27.62 -26.56 -16.49
N ILE A 105 27.36 -25.76 -15.45
CA ILE A 105 27.81 -24.35 -15.35
C ILE A 105 29.29 -24.31 -14.96
N ARG A 106 30.09 -23.51 -15.68
CA ARG A 106 31.54 -23.41 -15.50
C ARG A 106 32.04 -21.98 -15.34
N LEU A 107 33.23 -21.82 -14.77
CA LEU A 107 33.91 -20.52 -14.71
C LEU A 107 34.13 -19.95 -16.12
N GLY A 108 33.80 -18.67 -16.30
CA GLY A 108 33.80 -17.99 -17.59
C GLY A 108 32.53 -18.19 -18.44
N ASP A 109 31.56 -18.99 -18.00
CA ASP A 109 30.23 -19.07 -18.63
C ASP A 109 29.40 -17.80 -18.38
N VAL A 110 28.30 -17.67 -19.11
CA VAL A 110 27.33 -16.57 -18.97
C VAL A 110 25.98 -17.13 -18.54
N VAL A 111 25.37 -16.51 -17.53
CA VAL A 111 23.98 -16.73 -17.13
C VAL A 111 23.15 -15.52 -17.50
N VAL A 112 22.00 -15.74 -18.12
CA VAL A 112 21.07 -14.70 -18.55
C VAL A 112 19.73 -14.89 -17.84
N SER A 113 19.23 -13.82 -17.22
CA SER A 113 17.93 -13.86 -16.53
C SER A 113 16.81 -14.13 -17.52
N VAL A 114 16.17 -15.29 -17.43
CA VAL A 114 15.01 -15.66 -18.23
C VAL A 114 13.95 -16.27 -17.31
N PRO A 115 12.66 -15.91 -17.46
CA PRO A 115 11.60 -16.49 -16.64
C PRO A 115 11.60 -18.02 -16.67
N GLY A 116 11.48 -18.64 -15.50
CA GLY A 116 11.56 -20.10 -15.35
C GLY A 116 11.36 -20.53 -13.90
N GLY A 117 10.85 -21.75 -13.70
CA GLY A 117 10.66 -22.33 -12.36
C GLY A 117 9.64 -21.59 -11.48
N GLY A 118 8.72 -20.82 -12.07
CA GLY A 118 7.74 -20.00 -11.34
C GLY A 118 8.21 -18.57 -11.03
N TYR A 119 9.40 -18.16 -11.49
CA TYR A 119 10.00 -16.86 -11.20
C TYR A 119 10.20 -16.01 -12.47
N GLY A 120 10.24 -14.69 -12.32
CA GLY A 120 10.43 -13.72 -13.42
C GLY A 120 11.83 -13.72 -14.06
N GLY A 121 12.74 -14.59 -13.63
CA GLY A 121 14.13 -14.67 -14.11
C GLY A 121 15.15 -14.06 -13.14
N VAL A 122 14.70 -13.28 -12.15
CA VAL A 122 15.46 -12.86 -10.98
C VAL A 122 14.62 -13.11 -9.73
N VAL A 123 15.25 -13.53 -8.63
CA VAL A 123 14.64 -13.64 -7.30
C VAL A 123 15.50 -12.89 -6.29
N GLN A 124 14.88 -12.25 -5.29
CA GLN A 124 15.63 -11.67 -4.17
C GLN A 124 15.68 -12.65 -3.01
N TYR A 125 16.86 -13.22 -2.74
CA TYR A 125 16.99 -14.35 -1.80
C TYR A 125 17.09 -13.93 -0.33
N ASP A 126 17.36 -12.65 -0.06
CA ASP A 126 17.49 -12.09 1.28
C ASP A 126 16.35 -11.13 1.62
N TYR A 127 15.22 -11.24 0.90
CA TYR A 127 14.02 -10.47 1.18
C TYR A 127 12.80 -11.38 1.38
N GLY A 128 12.31 -11.41 2.61
CA GLY A 128 11.32 -12.39 3.02
C GLY A 128 11.04 -12.33 4.52
N LYS A 129 10.05 -13.10 4.94
CA LYS A 129 9.63 -13.18 6.34
C LYS A 129 10.18 -14.45 6.96
N VAL A 130 10.90 -14.34 8.07
CA VAL A 130 11.21 -15.50 8.92
C VAL A 130 9.92 -15.91 9.63
N GLY A 131 9.42 -17.11 9.34
CA GLY A 131 8.28 -17.71 10.03
C GLY A 131 8.64 -18.10 11.47
N GLY A 132 7.63 -18.29 12.31
CA GLY A 132 7.82 -18.71 13.72
C GLY A 132 8.49 -20.09 13.88
N ASP A 133 8.57 -20.88 12.81
CA ASP A 133 9.33 -22.14 12.73
C ASP A 133 10.79 -21.95 12.29
N GLY A 134 11.25 -20.70 12.16
CA GLY A 134 12.57 -20.34 11.66
C GLY A 134 12.74 -20.49 10.14
N ARG A 135 11.67 -20.84 9.38
CA ARG A 135 11.75 -20.95 7.92
C ARG A 135 11.64 -19.59 7.26
N TYR A 136 12.56 -19.30 6.35
CA TYR A 136 12.54 -18.06 5.57
C TYR A 136 11.54 -18.20 4.41
N ILE A 137 10.50 -17.37 4.40
CA ILE A 137 9.47 -17.35 3.35
C ILE A 137 9.76 -16.17 2.42
N HIS A 138 10.19 -16.50 1.22
CA HIS A 138 10.39 -15.55 0.11
C HIS A 138 9.02 -15.07 -0.39
N ARG A 139 8.71 -13.77 -0.31
CA ARG A 139 7.37 -13.21 -0.57
C ARG A 139 7.29 -12.26 -1.77
N GLU A 140 8.40 -11.98 -2.44
CA GLU A 140 8.45 -10.93 -3.45
C GLU A 140 8.37 -11.43 -4.89
N HIS A 141 7.76 -10.60 -5.73
CA HIS A 141 7.76 -10.77 -7.18
C HIS A 141 8.63 -9.68 -7.80
N ILE A 142 9.70 -10.07 -8.49
CA ILE A 142 10.53 -9.17 -9.30
C ILE A 142 10.03 -9.21 -10.73
N ASN A 143 9.89 -8.04 -11.35
CA ASN A 143 9.49 -7.92 -12.75
C ASN A 143 10.34 -8.80 -13.66
N ALA A 144 9.71 -9.39 -14.68
CA ALA A 144 10.41 -10.17 -15.69
C ALA A 144 11.10 -9.25 -16.73
N PRO A 145 12.21 -9.70 -17.35
CA PRO A 145 12.80 -8.98 -18.48
C PRO A 145 11.78 -8.75 -19.61
N PRO A 146 11.83 -7.59 -20.31
CA PRO A 146 10.92 -7.28 -21.39
C PRO A 146 10.84 -8.36 -22.48
N GLY A 147 9.64 -8.63 -22.97
CA GLY A 147 9.39 -9.65 -24.00
C GLY A 147 10.24 -9.45 -25.27
N LYS A 148 10.52 -8.20 -25.64
CA LYS A 148 11.42 -7.88 -26.77
C LYS A 148 12.86 -8.38 -26.52
N LEU A 149 13.41 -8.16 -25.33
CA LEU A 149 14.74 -8.66 -24.98
C LEU A 149 14.76 -10.19 -24.95
N LEU A 150 13.71 -10.83 -24.43
CA LEU A 150 13.58 -12.29 -24.40
C LEU A 150 13.49 -12.91 -25.81
N ALA A 151 12.77 -12.26 -26.73
CA ALA A 151 12.72 -12.68 -28.13
C ALA A 151 14.11 -12.62 -28.78
N ASN A 152 14.86 -11.55 -28.51
CA ASN A 152 16.24 -11.38 -28.99
C ASN A 152 17.22 -12.39 -28.37
N VAL A 153 17.05 -12.77 -27.11
CA VAL A 153 17.82 -13.86 -26.47
C VAL A 153 17.59 -15.18 -27.20
N THR A 154 16.33 -15.47 -27.55
CA THR A 154 15.96 -16.67 -28.32
C THR A 154 16.57 -16.66 -29.71
N LEU A 155 16.50 -15.52 -30.41
CA LEU A 155 17.09 -15.34 -31.74
C LEU A 155 18.61 -15.56 -31.72
N LEU A 156 19.34 -14.89 -30.82
CA LEU A 156 20.78 -15.03 -30.69
C LEU A 156 21.20 -16.48 -30.38
N GLY A 157 20.43 -17.18 -29.53
CA GLY A 157 20.63 -18.59 -29.24
C GLY A 157 20.37 -19.53 -30.42
N CYS A 158 19.49 -19.16 -31.35
CA CYS A 158 19.26 -19.89 -32.60
C CYS A 158 20.38 -19.65 -33.61
N LEU A 159 20.82 -18.40 -33.77
CA LEU A 159 21.92 -18.02 -34.67
C LEU A 159 23.23 -18.70 -34.26
N SER A 160 23.53 -18.71 -32.96
CA SER A 160 24.74 -19.34 -32.41
C SER A 160 24.79 -20.86 -32.59
N ARG A 161 23.64 -21.54 -32.77
CA ARG A 161 23.56 -23.01 -32.90
C ARG A 161 23.70 -23.52 -34.34
N LYS A 162 23.31 -22.73 -35.34
CA LYS A 162 23.26 -23.19 -36.74
C LYS A 162 24.37 -22.61 -37.64
N ASN A 163 25.25 -21.73 -37.16
CA ASN A 163 26.21 -20.99 -38.01
C ASN A 163 25.53 -20.42 -39.28
N VAL A 164 24.30 -19.92 -39.15
CA VAL A 164 23.49 -19.48 -40.30
C VAL A 164 24.01 -18.12 -40.76
N GLY A 165 24.55 -18.07 -41.98
CA GLY A 165 24.86 -16.83 -42.68
C GLY A 165 26.30 -16.32 -42.64
N ASN A 166 27.32 -17.19 -42.48
CA ASN A 166 28.74 -16.80 -42.41
C ASN A 166 29.10 -15.84 -41.24
N GLN A 167 28.17 -15.50 -40.36
CA GLN A 167 28.45 -14.85 -39.09
C GLN A 167 28.79 -15.96 -38.09
N GLY A 168 30.03 -15.96 -37.60
CA GLY A 168 30.49 -16.88 -36.55
C GLY A 168 29.71 -16.68 -35.25
N ASN A 169 30.15 -17.35 -34.19
CA ASN A 169 29.61 -17.09 -32.85
C ASN A 169 29.99 -15.66 -32.46
N MET A 170 29.09 -14.70 -32.70
CA MET A 170 29.32 -13.27 -32.46
C MET A 170 29.81 -12.96 -31.04
N THR A 171 29.35 -13.71 -30.04
CA THR A 171 29.84 -13.58 -28.66
C THR A 171 31.32 -13.96 -28.56
N ALA A 172 31.71 -15.04 -29.23
CA ALA A 172 33.10 -15.49 -29.28
C ALA A 172 34.01 -14.51 -30.05
N ASP A 173 33.52 -13.97 -31.16
CA ASP A 173 34.27 -13.02 -31.99
C ASP A 173 34.54 -11.71 -31.22
N ILE A 174 33.52 -11.18 -30.53
CA ILE A 174 33.67 -10.00 -29.67
C ILE A 174 34.62 -10.31 -28.51
N LEU A 175 34.49 -11.47 -27.86
CA LEU A 175 35.35 -11.86 -26.75
C LEU A 175 36.82 -11.99 -27.19
N ALA A 176 37.07 -12.55 -28.37
CA ALA A 176 38.42 -12.65 -28.94
C ALA A 176 39.02 -11.26 -29.25
N SER A 177 38.19 -10.30 -29.68
CA SER A 177 38.63 -8.94 -29.99
C SER A 177 39.14 -8.13 -28.78
N LEU A 178 38.75 -8.51 -27.55
CA LEU A 178 39.20 -7.86 -26.32
C LEU A 178 40.66 -8.22 -25.94
N GLY A 179 41.26 -9.20 -26.61
CA GLY A 179 42.67 -9.58 -26.47
C GLY A 179 42.96 -10.66 -25.42
N GLU A 180 44.24 -11.04 -25.32
CA GLU A 180 44.69 -12.19 -24.50
C GLU A 180 44.38 -12.07 -23.01
N LYS A 181 44.27 -10.84 -22.46
CA LYS A 181 43.90 -10.58 -21.05
C LYS A 181 42.59 -11.27 -20.64
N TYR A 182 41.66 -11.45 -21.59
CA TYR A 182 40.33 -12.02 -21.35
C TYR A 182 40.15 -13.41 -21.97
N ALA A 183 41.21 -13.95 -22.58
CA ALA A 183 41.23 -15.30 -23.13
C ALA A 183 41.07 -16.36 -22.04
N TYR A 184 40.83 -17.61 -22.46
CA TYR A 184 40.78 -18.72 -21.52
C TYR A 184 42.13 -18.82 -20.79
N PRO A 185 42.18 -18.72 -19.46
CA PRO A 185 43.45 -18.65 -18.76
C PRO A 185 44.29 -19.90 -19.02
N ALA A 186 45.47 -19.74 -19.63
CA ALA A 186 46.34 -20.84 -19.98
C ALA A 186 46.84 -21.57 -18.71
N GLY A 187 46.75 -22.90 -18.69
CA GLY A 187 47.20 -23.72 -17.57
C GLY A 187 46.24 -23.80 -16.37
N LEU A 188 45.22 -22.94 -16.29
CA LEU A 188 44.17 -23.06 -15.27
C LEU A 188 43.11 -24.06 -15.72
N ARG A 189 42.67 -24.88 -14.76
CA ARG A 189 41.50 -25.75 -14.93
C ARG A 189 40.34 -25.15 -14.16
N ASP A 190 39.15 -25.34 -14.70
CA ASP A 190 37.92 -25.07 -13.97
C ASP A 190 37.73 -26.15 -12.88
N ARG A 191 37.99 -25.80 -11.63
CA ARG A 191 37.95 -26.69 -10.46
C ARG A 191 36.71 -26.43 -9.62
N LEU A 192 35.88 -27.45 -9.47
CA LEU A 192 34.68 -27.44 -8.63
C LEU A 192 34.88 -28.41 -7.48
N PHE A 193 34.52 -28.01 -6.27
CA PHE A 193 34.60 -28.85 -5.07
C PHE A 193 33.21 -29.29 -4.62
N CYS A 194 33.13 -30.39 -3.88
CA CYS A 194 31.92 -30.85 -3.22
C CYS A 194 31.42 -29.78 -2.24
N SER A 195 30.10 -29.69 -2.05
CA SER A 195 29.52 -28.62 -1.23
C SER A 195 29.80 -28.74 0.26
N ASP A 196 30.13 -29.93 0.75
CA ASP A 196 30.59 -30.20 2.12
C ASP A 196 32.08 -29.88 2.35
N TYR A 197 32.79 -29.44 1.30
CA TYR A 197 34.20 -29.08 1.39
C TYR A 197 34.38 -27.59 1.72
N SER A 198 34.74 -27.31 2.98
CA SER A 198 35.06 -25.95 3.43
C SER A 198 36.55 -25.64 3.29
N HIS A 199 36.89 -24.61 2.50
CA HIS A 199 38.26 -24.19 2.27
C HIS A 199 38.84 -23.49 3.52
N ARG A 200 39.89 -24.05 4.13
CA ARG A 200 40.61 -23.42 5.25
C ARG A 200 41.69 -22.47 4.72
N ASN A 201 41.55 -21.18 4.99
CA ASN A 201 42.60 -20.20 4.69
C ASN A 201 43.81 -20.42 5.61
N ILE A 202 44.87 -21.03 5.08
CA ILE A 202 46.15 -21.15 5.79
C ILE A 202 46.98 -19.88 5.51
N PRO A 203 47.40 -19.13 6.54
CA PRO A 203 48.25 -17.96 6.36
C PRO A 203 49.55 -18.32 5.61
N GLY A 204 49.84 -17.63 4.51
CA GLY A 204 51.02 -17.86 3.67
C GLY A 204 50.77 -18.63 2.36
N TYR A 205 49.57 -19.17 2.15
CA TYR A 205 49.18 -19.83 0.89
C TYR A 205 48.07 -19.03 0.18
N THR A 206 48.41 -18.46 -0.98
CA THR A 206 47.46 -17.75 -1.85
C THR A 206 47.01 -18.67 -2.99
N GLY A 207 46.14 -19.64 -2.68
CA GLY A 207 45.50 -20.49 -3.69
C GLY A 207 45.27 -21.93 -3.25
N CYS A 208 44.30 -22.60 -3.89
CA CYS A 208 43.99 -24.02 -3.70
C CYS A 208 45.05 -24.95 -4.35
N GLU A 209 46.23 -24.44 -4.68
CA GLU A 209 47.33 -25.17 -5.31
C GLU A 209 48.11 -26.04 -4.30
N ALA A 210 47.99 -25.75 -3.01
CA ALA A 210 48.77 -26.40 -1.95
C ALA A 210 48.02 -27.52 -1.20
N TYR A 211 46.78 -27.85 -1.58
CA TYR A 211 45.96 -28.82 -0.84
C TYR A 211 45.49 -29.98 -1.73
N ASN A 212 45.65 -31.18 -1.17
CA ASN A 212 45.28 -32.50 -1.68
C ASN A 212 43.92 -32.46 -2.45
N PRO A 213 43.78 -33.10 -3.64
CA PRO A 213 42.54 -33.14 -4.46
C PRO A 213 41.30 -33.81 -3.81
N VAL A 214 41.30 -33.96 -2.48
CA VAL A 214 40.19 -34.50 -1.70
C VAL A 214 39.02 -33.52 -1.81
N GLY A 215 37.91 -33.99 -2.40
CA GLY A 215 36.69 -33.19 -2.56
C GLY A 215 36.56 -32.47 -3.91
N GLU A 216 37.50 -32.60 -4.85
CA GLU A 216 37.30 -32.05 -6.21
C GLU A 216 36.33 -32.93 -7.02
N VAL A 217 35.30 -32.32 -7.59
CA VAL A 217 34.30 -32.99 -8.41
C VAL A 217 34.87 -33.24 -9.81
N PHE A 218 34.97 -34.52 -10.18
CA PHE A 218 35.39 -34.89 -11.53
C PHE A 218 34.39 -34.36 -12.57
N ARG A 219 34.88 -33.52 -13.49
CA ARG A 219 34.12 -33.04 -14.65
C ARG A 219 34.87 -33.34 -15.94
N ARG A 220 34.16 -33.83 -16.96
CA ARG A 220 34.75 -34.07 -18.29
C ARG A 220 35.23 -32.74 -18.88
N ARG A 221 36.36 -32.76 -19.60
CA ARG A 221 36.83 -31.58 -20.34
C ARG A 221 35.82 -31.23 -21.45
N ARG A 222 35.46 -29.96 -21.59
CA ARG A 222 34.65 -29.50 -22.74
C ARG A 222 35.46 -29.58 -24.02
N THR A 223 34.77 -29.75 -25.14
CA THR A 223 35.36 -29.76 -26.49
C THR A 223 35.72 -28.36 -27.00
N SER A 224 35.27 -27.31 -26.31
CA SER A 224 35.50 -25.91 -26.66
C SER A 224 35.78 -25.10 -25.40
N ASP A 225 36.67 -24.11 -25.54
CA ASP A 225 36.99 -23.13 -24.50
C ASP A 225 36.06 -21.90 -24.55
N LEU A 226 35.07 -21.90 -25.45
CA LEU A 226 34.07 -20.84 -25.55
C LEU A 226 33.12 -20.84 -24.33
N PRO A 227 32.68 -19.66 -23.85
CA PRO A 227 31.68 -19.57 -22.79
C PRO A 227 30.39 -20.30 -23.14
N GLY A 228 29.89 -21.11 -22.21
CA GLY A 228 28.52 -21.63 -22.27
C GLY A 228 27.52 -20.54 -21.87
N VAL A 229 26.38 -20.47 -22.54
CA VAL A 229 25.28 -19.55 -22.19
C VAL A 229 24.15 -20.34 -21.56
N HIS A 230 23.78 -19.98 -20.33
CA HIS A 230 22.73 -20.64 -19.54
C HIS A 230 21.58 -19.66 -19.29
N LEU A 231 20.35 -20.12 -19.56
CA LEU A 231 19.15 -19.30 -19.41
C LEU A 231 18.35 -19.76 -18.18
N GLY A 232 18.01 -18.84 -17.28
CA GLY A 232 17.14 -19.13 -16.14
C GLY A 232 17.26 -18.12 -15.02
N THR A 233 16.97 -18.57 -13.79
CA THR A 233 16.80 -17.70 -12.63
C THR A 233 18.14 -17.30 -12.00
N ILE A 234 18.29 -16.00 -11.75
CA ILE A 234 19.42 -15.40 -11.02
C ILE A 234 18.94 -14.99 -9.63
N ALA A 235 19.67 -15.35 -8.58
CA ALA A 235 19.39 -14.91 -7.22
C ALA A 235 20.19 -13.64 -6.90
N SER A 236 19.48 -12.56 -6.59
CA SER A 236 20.04 -11.26 -6.24
C SER A 236 19.87 -10.98 -4.75
N GLY A 237 20.83 -10.30 -4.12
CA GLY A 237 20.69 -9.81 -2.74
C GLY A 237 21.76 -8.79 -2.37
N ASP A 238 21.72 -8.28 -1.15
CA ASP A 238 22.77 -7.45 -0.55
C ASP A 238 23.91 -8.29 0.04
N GLY A 239 23.61 -9.52 0.47
CA GLY A 239 24.63 -10.46 0.94
C GLY A 239 25.55 -10.97 -0.19
N LEU A 240 26.78 -11.34 0.13
CA LEU A 240 27.61 -12.14 -0.77
C LEU A 240 27.54 -13.61 -0.34
N VAL A 241 26.97 -14.48 -1.17
CA VAL A 241 26.95 -15.93 -0.89
C VAL A 241 28.33 -16.52 -1.19
N ASN A 242 29.04 -16.94 -0.13
CA ASN A 242 30.39 -17.53 -0.19
C ASN A 242 30.47 -18.87 0.56
N ASN A 243 29.34 -19.58 0.67
CA ASN A 243 29.22 -20.85 1.36
C ASN A 243 28.39 -21.80 0.49
N ALA A 244 28.99 -22.93 0.08
CA ALA A 244 28.36 -23.90 -0.81
C ALA A 244 27.13 -24.58 -0.20
N GLU A 245 27.13 -24.82 1.12
CA GLU A 245 25.96 -25.38 1.83
C GLU A 245 24.81 -24.38 1.85
N LEU A 246 25.11 -23.11 2.12
CA LEU A 246 24.11 -22.04 2.08
C LEU A 246 23.54 -21.86 0.66
N ARG A 247 24.41 -21.83 -0.35
CA ARG A 247 24.04 -21.78 -1.76
C ARG A 247 23.10 -22.92 -2.13
N ASP A 248 23.43 -24.15 -1.76
CA ASP A 248 22.64 -25.33 -2.09
C ASP A 248 21.31 -25.37 -1.34
N ARG A 249 21.29 -24.93 -0.07
CA ARG A 249 20.07 -24.76 0.73
C ARG A 249 19.13 -23.74 0.09
N LEU A 250 19.63 -22.54 -0.20
CA LEU A 250 18.84 -21.49 -0.88
C LEU A 250 18.35 -21.98 -2.22
N ASN A 251 19.19 -22.60 -3.04
CA ASN A 251 18.75 -23.18 -4.31
C ASN A 251 17.64 -24.24 -4.11
N GLY A 252 17.72 -25.05 -3.05
CA GLY A 252 16.67 -25.99 -2.66
C GLY A 252 15.34 -25.32 -2.32
N GLU A 253 15.36 -24.21 -1.57
CA GLU A 253 14.18 -23.41 -1.25
C GLU A 253 13.49 -22.85 -2.52
N TYR A 254 14.27 -22.53 -3.55
CA TYR A 254 13.78 -22.08 -4.86
C TYR A 254 13.55 -23.21 -5.88
N GLY A 255 13.31 -24.44 -5.40
CA GLY A 255 12.97 -25.58 -6.26
C GLY A 255 14.10 -25.99 -7.23
N ARG A 256 15.35 -25.70 -6.86
CA ARG A 256 16.57 -25.92 -7.67
C ARG A 256 16.60 -25.15 -8.99
N SER A 257 16.02 -23.95 -9.00
CA SER A 257 15.91 -23.10 -10.19
C SER A 257 17.02 -22.06 -10.34
N ILE A 258 17.79 -21.77 -9.28
CA ILE A 258 18.83 -20.73 -9.28
C ILE A 258 20.07 -21.23 -10.02
N LEU A 259 20.58 -20.41 -10.94
CA LEU A 259 21.78 -20.70 -11.74
C LEU A 259 23.01 -19.89 -11.32
N CYS A 260 22.79 -18.70 -10.77
CA CYS A 260 23.86 -17.91 -10.18
C CYS A 260 23.34 -16.98 -9.08
N PHE A 261 24.24 -16.61 -8.16
CA PHE A 261 24.06 -15.59 -7.14
C PHE A 261 24.84 -14.33 -7.52
N GLU A 262 24.26 -13.16 -7.31
CA GLU A 262 24.88 -11.86 -7.57
C GLU A 262 24.29 -10.79 -6.64
N CYS A 263 24.88 -9.58 -6.67
CA CYS A 263 24.47 -8.50 -5.80
C CYS A 263 23.98 -7.29 -6.61
N GLY A 264 22.69 -6.97 -6.48
CA GLY A 264 22.14 -5.67 -6.85
C GLY A 264 21.04 -5.67 -7.92
N SER A 265 20.90 -6.71 -8.75
CA SER A 265 19.97 -6.63 -9.89
C SER A 265 18.50 -6.58 -9.48
N ALA A 266 18.11 -7.17 -8.34
CA ALA A 266 16.75 -7.08 -7.80
C ALA A 266 16.29 -5.62 -7.60
N GLY A 267 17.18 -4.73 -7.17
CA GLY A 267 16.87 -3.31 -6.98
C GLY A 267 16.65 -2.54 -8.29
N VAL A 268 17.16 -3.05 -9.42
CA VAL A 268 17.04 -2.39 -10.73
C VAL A 268 15.79 -2.83 -11.49
N MET A 269 15.49 -4.14 -11.45
CA MET A 269 14.45 -4.77 -12.29
C MET A 269 13.04 -4.20 -12.10
N ASN A 270 12.74 -3.66 -10.91
CA ASN A 270 11.45 -3.04 -10.61
C ASN A 270 11.36 -1.56 -11.05
N ILE A 271 12.47 -0.93 -11.41
CA ILE A 271 12.57 0.50 -11.78
C ILE A 271 12.78 0.65 -13.29
N LEU A 272 13.70 -0.12 -13.85
CA LEU A 272 14.10 -0.07 -15.25
C LEU A 272 13.82 -1.43 -15.91
N PRO A 273 13.03 -1.50 -16.99
CA PRO A 273 12.84 -2.76 -17.71
C PRO A 273 14.16 -3.26 -18.28
N CYS A 274 14.78 -4.26 -17.65
CA CYS A 274 16.14 -4.68 -17.98
C CYS A 274 16.32 -6.20 -18.10
N LEU A 275 17.43 -6.58 -18.72
CA LEU A 275 17.94 -7.95 -18.76
C LEU A 275 19.22 -8.04 -17.93
N VAL A 276 19.32 -9.07 -17.09
CA VAL A 276 20.51 -9.31 -16.26
C VAL A 276 21.40 -10.35 -16.96
N VAL A 277 22.68 -10.01 -17.12
CA VAL A 277 23.69 -10.86 -17.78
C VAL A 277 24.90 -10.98 -16.87
N LYS A 278 25.17 -12.19 -16.37
CA LYS A 278 26.24 -12.44 -15.39
C LYS A 278 27.27 -13.43 -15.89
N GLY A 279 28.52 -13.03 -15.85
CA GLY A 279 29.67 -13.90 -16.08
C GLY A 279 30.00 -14.68 -14.81
N ILE A 280 30.23 -15.98 -14.95
CA ILE A 280 30.49 -16.86 -13.80
C ILE A 280 31.95 -16.73 -13.38
N ALA A 281 32.18 -16.00 -12.29
CA ALA A 281 33.52 -15.74 -11.76
C ALA A 281 33.89 -16.61 -10.55
N GLY A 282 32.94 -17.37 -10.01
CA GLY A 282 33.12 -18.30 -8.89
C GLY A 282 31.91 -19.22 -8.77
N TYR A 283 31.84 -20.04 -7.70
CA TYR A 283 30.71 -20.96 -7.47
C TYR A 283 29.88 -20.64 -6.22
N ALA A 284 29.91 -19.39 -5.75
CA ALA A 284 29.24 -18.97 -4.52
C ALA A 284 29.62 -19.84 -3.30
N ASP A 285 30.88 -20.25 -3.26
CA ASP A 285 31.48 -21.09 -2.23
C ASP A 285 32.68 -20.38 -1.59
N SER A 286 33.42 -21.12 -0.73
CA SER A 286 34.53 -20.56 0.03
C SER A 286 35.84 -20.43 -0.76
N HIS A 287 35.90 -20.90 -2.01
CA HIS A 287 37.09 -20.89 -2.83
C HIS A 287 37.25 -19.56 -3.59
N LYS A 288 38.51 -19.12 -3.74
CA LYS A 288 38.82 -17.91 -4.53
C LYS A 288 39.13 -18.28 -5.97
N TYR A 289 38.52 -17.55 -6.90
CA TYR A 289 38.64 -17.76 -8.34
C TYR A 289 39.03 -16.46 -9.08
N ASP A 290 39.82 -15.60 -8.42
CA ASP A 290 40.12 -14.24 -8.90
C ASP A 290 40.70 -14.21 -10.33
N ALA A 291 41.47 -15.23 -10.72
CA ALA A 291 42.03 -15.36 -12.07
C ALA A 291 40.96 -15.51 -13.18
N TRP A 292 39.73 -15.93 -12.84
CA TRP A 292 38.63 -16.08 -13.77
C TRP A 292 37.78 -14.82 -13.94
N ARG A 293 37.90 -13.84 -13.02
CA ARG A 293 37.10 -12.61 -13.05
C ARG A 293 37.23 -11.84 -14.37
N PRO A 294 38.43 -11.58 -14.94
CA PRO A 294 38.54 -10.87 -16.21
C PRO A 294 37.78 -11.57 -17.34
N ARG A 295 37.95 -12.89 -17.48
CA ARG A 295 37.25 -13.67 -18.50
C ARG A 295 35.75 -13.68 -18.30
N ALA A 296 35.27 -13.82 -17.06
CA ALA A 296 33.84 -13.81 -16.74
C ALA A 296 33.19 -12.46 -17.11
N ILE A 297 33.80 -11.34 -16.72
CA ILE A 297 33.34 -9.99 -17.08
C ILE A 297 33.26 -9.84 -18.60
N ALA A 298 34.35 -10.19 -19.29
CA ALA A 298 34.44 -10.07 -20.74
C ALA A 298 33.38 -10.92 -21.44
N ALA A 299 33.18 -12.18 -21.02
CA ALA A 299 32.16 -13.05 -21.59
C ALA A 299 30.75 -12.46 -21.45
N ALA A 300 30.41 -11.92 -20.27
CA ALA A 300 29.12 -11.25 -20.04
C ALA A 300 28.94 -10.01 -20.91
N CYS A 301 29.96 -9.15 -20.99
CA CYS A 301 29.94 -7.94 -21.82
C CYS A 301 29.84 -8.28 -23.31
N SER A 302 30.60 -9.27 -23.79
CA SER A 302 30.54 -9.73 -25.18
C SER A 302 29.17 -10.29 -25.54
N TYR A 303 28.54 -11.07 -24.65
CA TYR A 303 27.19 -11.58 -24.87
C TYR A 303 26.16 -10.45 -24.93
N ALA A 304 26.22 -9.50 -23.99
CA ALA A 304 25.32 -8.35 -23.97
C ALA A 304 25.48 -7.47 -25.23
N LYS A 305 26.71 -7.23 -25.70
CA LYS A 305 26.95 -6.54 -26.99
C LYS A 305 26.37 -7.32 -28.16
N ALA A 306 26.64 -8.62 -28.25
CA ALA A 306 26.10 -9.46 -29.32
C ALA A 306 24.57 -9.40 -29.36
N LEU A 307 23.92 -9.39 -28.19
CA LEU A 307 22.48 -9.26 -28.07
C LEU A 307 21.96 -7.89 -28.51
N ILE A 308 22.60 -6.80 -28.08
CA ILE A 308 22.25 -5.42 -28.47
C ILE A 308 22.33 -5.25 -30.00
N LEU A 309 23.32 -5.86 -30.65
CA LEU A 309 23.46 -5.83 -32.11
C LEU A 309 22.31 -6.53 -32.85
N GLN A 310 21.55 -7.41 -32.18
CA GLN A 310 20.34 -8.03 -32.76
C GLN A 310 19.08 -7.21 -32.53
N ILE A 311 19.11 -6.22 -31.64
CA ILE A 311 17.94 -5.39 -31.35
C ILE A 311 17.77 -4.41 -32.51
N PRO A 312 16.61 -4.38 -33.20
CA PRO A 312 16.39 -3.41 -34.26
C PRO A 312 16.37 -1.99 -33.64
N PRO A 313 17.04 -1.00 -34.26
CA PRO A 313 16.94 0.39 -33.83
C PRO A 313 15.48 0.81 -33.95
N GLU A 314 14.87 1.20 -32.84
CA GLU A 314 13.57 1.85 -32.89
C GLU A 314 13.79 3.31 -33.24
N GLU A 315 12.99 3.83 -34.18
CA GLU A 315 12.82 5.26 -34.32
C GLU A 315 12.38 5.77 -32.95
N VAL A 316 13.24 6.56 -32.30
CA VAL A 316 12.78 7.45 -31.24
C VAL A 316 11.64 8.22 -31.90
N PRO A 317 10.39 8.10 -31.44
CA PRO A 317 9.36 9.01 -31.90
C PRO A 317 9.98 10.36 -31.68
N GLN A 318 10.30 11.09 -32.76
CA GLN A 318 10.63 12.50 -32.62
C GLN A 318 9.47 13.01 -31.81
N GLN A 319 9.76 13.36 -30.57
CA GLN A 319 8.74 13.70 -29.62
C GLN A 319 8.07 14.90 -30.29
N GLU A 320 6.89 14.71 -30.86
CA GLU A 320 6.07 15.80 -31.42
C GLU A 320 5.65 16.77 -30.30
N ASN A 321 6.14 16.58 -29.08
CA ASN A 321 6.23 17.62 -28.05
C ASN A 321 7.28 18.71 -28.37
N SER A 322 8.06 18.59 -29.44
CA SER A 322 8.86 19.68 -29.96
C SER A 322 8.08 20.58 -30.89
N VAL A 323 6.86 20.25 -31.36
CA VAL A 323 6.09 21.20 -32.18
C VAL A 323 5.71 22.39 -31.31
N HIS A 324 5.22 22.18 -30.08
CA HIS A 324 4.89 23.34 -29.24
C HIS A 324 6.10 24.10 -28.70
N VAL A 325 7.22 23.46 -28.34
CA VAL A 325 8.40 24.19 -27.80
C VAL A 325 9.30 24.73 -28.91
N THR A 326 9.43 24.08 -30.07
CA THR A 326 10.15 24.67 -31.21
C THR A 326 9.30 25.67 -31.95
N ASP A 327 7.98 25.55 -31.99
CA ASP A 327 7.11 26.65 -32.43
C ASP A 327 7.06 27.76 -31.38
N LEU A 328 7.11 27.49 -30.07
CA LEU A 328 7.24 28.56 -29.06
C LEU A 328 8.63 29.21 -29.10
N ILE A 329 9.72 28.47 -29.40
CA ILE A 329 11.08 29.01 -29.57
C ILE A 329 11.21 29.70 -30.93
N LYS A 330 10.50 29.25 -31.97
CA LYS A 330 10.46 29.86 -33.29
C LYS A 330 9.58 31.09 -33.27
N ASP A 331 8.45 31.08 -32.56
CA ASP A 331 7.59 32.23 -32.27
C ASP A 331 8.31 33.18 -31.31
N LEU A 332 9.01 32.72 -30.27
CA LEU A 332 9.88 33.58 -29.44
C LEU A 332 11.06 34.12 -30.24
N ARG A 333 11.61 33.38 -31.21
CA ARG A 333 12.71 33.83 -32.09
C ARG A 333 12.22 34.76 -33.20
N ASP A 334 10.99 34.59 -33.66
CA ASP A 334 10.32 35.42 -34.65
C ASP A 334 9.75 36.67 -33.97
N GLU A 335 9.26 36.60 -32.74
CA GLU A 335 8.94 37.73 -31.87
C GLU A 335 10.21 38.46 -31.43
N LEU A 336 11.26 37.77 -30.98
CA LEU A 336 12.59 38.37 -30.74
C LEU A 336 13.19 38.92 -32.04
N GLY A 337 12.88 38.32 -33.19
CA GLY A 337 13.29 38.77 -34.52
C GLY A 337 12.54 40.00 -34.96
N GLN A 338 11.24 40.11 -34.64
CA GLN A 338 10.41 41.29 -34.85
C GLN A 338 10.75 42.40 -33.85
N ILE A 339 11.05 42.07 -32.59
CA ILE A 339 11.56 42.98 -31.57
C ILE A 339 12.95 43.45 -31.95
N LYS A 340 13.83 42.58 -32.47
CA LYS A 340 15.14 42.95 -33.00
C LYS A 340 15.00 43.78 -34.27
N ALA A 341 14.06 43.50 -35.16
CA ALA A 341 13.79 44.34 -36.34
C ALA A 341 13.14 45.68 -35.97
N ALA A 342 12.33 45.74 -34.90
CA ALA A 342 11.77 46.96 -34.35
C ALA A 342 12.85 47.78 -33.63
N ILE A 343 13.73 47.14 -32.86
CA ILE A 343 14.90 47.73 -32.19
C ILE A 343 15.93 48.19 -33.23
N ASP A 344 16.22 47.40 -34.26
CA ASP A 344 17.13 47.75 -35.38
C ASP A 344 16.51 48.84 -36.26
N GLY A 345 15.18 48.86 -36.42
CA GLY A 345 14.42 49.95 -37.04
C GLY A 345 14.41 51.23 -36.19
N LEU A 346 14.42 51.10 -34.87
CA LEU A 346 14.60 52.20 -33.90
C LEU A 346 16.05 52.69 -33.84
N TRP A 347 17.03 51.79 -34.00
CA TRP A 347 18.46 52.10 -34.07
C TRP A 347 18.83 52.73 -35.42
N SER A 348 18.11 52.37 -36.48
CA SER A 348 18.16 53.02 -37.80
C SER A 348 17.71 54.49 -37.73
N LEU A 349 16.78 54.84 -36.83
CA LEU A 349 16.40 56.23 -36.53
C LEU A 349 17.40 56.97 -35.62
N GLN A 350 18.41 56.29 -35.07
CA GLN A 350 19.49 56.87 -34.27
C GLN A 350 20.82 57.06 -35.02
N LYS A 351 20.87 56.75 -36.33
CA LYS A 351 22.10 56.90 -37.14
C LYS A 351 22.31 58.30 -37.73
N ASP A 352 21.63 59.32 -37.23
CA ASP A 352 22.14 60.70 -37.33
C ASP A 352 22.63 61.15 -35.95
N THR A 353 23.93 60.94 -35.73
CA THR A 353 24.73 61.66 -34.76
C THR A 353 24.66 63.16 -35.05
N ALA A 354 23.70 63.85 -34.43
CA ALA A 354 23.76 65.28 -34.18
C ALA A 354 22.96 65.64 -32.92
N ALA A 355 23.69 65.80 -31.81
CA ALA A 355 23.30 66.42 -30.52
C ALA A 355 22.24 65.71 -29.64
N SER A 356 22.70 65.05 -28.57
CA SER A 356 21.88 64.69 -27.40
C SER A 356 21.59 65.88 -26.46
N THR A 357 21.96 67.10 -26.85
CA THR A 357 21.68 68.34 -26.12
C THR A 357 20.59 69.15 -26.83
N GLY A 358 19.51 69.47 -26.12
CA GLY A 358 18.39 70.30 -26.64
C GLY A 358 17.10 69.56 -27.03
N VAL A 359 17.00 68.24 -26.81
CA VAL A 359 15.79 67.46 -27.14
C VAL A 359 14.67 67.70 -26.10
N SER A 360 13.45 67.95 -26.58
CA SER A 360 12.25 68.15 -25.75
C SER A 360 12.01 66.96 -24.81
N LYS A 361 11.80 67.25 -23.51
CA LYS A 361 11.49 66.24 -22.48
C LYS A 361 10.35 65.31 -22.89
N ARG A 362 9.38 65.79 -23.68
CA ARG A 362 8.23 65.00 -24.16
C ARG A 362 8.62 63.87 -25.13
N ILE A 363 9.65 64.10 -25.94
CA ILE A 363 10.15 63.11 -26.91
C ILE A 363 10.97 62.06 -26.17
N LEU A 364 11.78 62.49 -25.20
CA LEU A 364 12.54 61.58 -24.33
C LEU A 364 11.60 60.66 -23.53
N THR A 365 10.52 61.20 -22.95
CA THR A 365 9.52 60.40 -22.21
C THR A 365 8.80 59.39 -23.11
N TYR A 366 8.52 59.74 -24.37
CA TYR A 366 7.87 58.82 -25.30
C TYR A 366 8.78 57.65 -25.68
N SER A 367 10.07 57.93 -25.91
CA SER A 367 11.08 56.90 -26.20
C SER A 367 11.26 55.93 -25.02
N TRP A 368 11.30 56.43 -23.78
CA TRP A 368 11.36 55.59 -22.58
C TRP A 368 10.08 54.77 -22.35
N LEU A 369 8.90 55.35 -22.57
CA LEU A 369 7.63 54.63 -22.46
C LEU A 369 7.51 53.49 -23.48
N GLN A 370 7.99 53.69 -24.71
CA GLN A 370 8.05 52.63 -25.72
C GLN A 370 8.99 51.49 -25.32
N LEU A 371 10.15 51.82 -24.73
CA LEU A 371 11.09 50.82 -24.22
C LEU A 371 10.46 49.99 -23.08
N ILE A 372 9.80 50.65 -22.13
CA ILE A 372 9.14 49.97 -20.99
C ILE A 372 8.01 49.07 -21.50
N ALA A 373 7.21 49.52 -22.46
CA ALA A 373 6.14 48.71 -23.06
C ALA A 373 6.67 47.46 -23.77
N ALA A 374 7.78 47.60 -24.52
CA ALA A 374 8.42 46.46 -25.18
C ALA A 374 8.92 45.41 -24.15
N VAL A 375 9.56 45.87 -23.07
CA VAL A 375 10.01 44.99 -21.98
C VAL A 375 8.83 44.29 -21.30
N LEU A 376 7.72 45.00 -21.06
CA LEU A 376 6.53 44.43 -20.40
C LEU A 376 5.87 43.33 -21.25
N VAL A 377 5.80 43.53 -22.57
CA VAL A 377 5.27 42.53 -23.52
C VAL A 377 6.19 41.31 -23.58
N SER A 378 7.52 41.50 -23.63
CA SER A 378 8.48 40.39 -23.59
C SER A 378 8.38 39.57 -22.29
N ILE A 379 8.26 40.23 -21.14
CA ILE A 379 8.05 39.54 -19.85
C ILE A 379 6.73 38.77 -19.88
N THR A 380 5.66 39.36 -20.41
CA THR A 380 4.36 38.72 -20.52
C THR A 380 4.40 37.46 -21.39
N GLY A 381 5.06 37.50 -22.54
CA GLY A 381 5.21 36.35 -23.44
C GLY A 381 6.02 35.19 -22.83
N ILE A 382 6.90 35.48 -21.88
CA ILE A 382 7.72 34.46 -21.18
C ILE A 382 7.02 33.91 -19.94
N VAL A 383 6.38 34.79 -19.15
CA VAL A 383 5.83 34.42 -17.84
C VAL A 383 4.47 33.73 -17.97
N THR A 384 3.65 34.13 -18.94
CA THR A 384 2.29 33.58 -19.06
C THR A 384 2.24 32.08 -19.40
N PRO A 385 3.11 31.51 -20.26
CA PRO A 385 3.08 30.07 -20.52
C PRO A 385 3.57 29.22 -19.34
N LEU A 386 4.40 29.77 -18.44
CA LEU A 386 4.92 29.06 -17.26
C LEU A 386 3.85 28.70 -16.23
N GLY A 387 2.67 29.32 -16.30
CA GLY A 387 1.55 28.99 -15.43
C GLY A 387 0.85 27.67 -15.77
N LEU A 388 1.07 27.09 -16.95
CA LEU A 388 0.47 25.82 -17.38
C LEU A 388 1.17 24.64 -16.70
N TYR A 389 0.41 23.78 -16.05
CA TYR A 389 0.91 22.54 -15.47
C TYR A 389 -0.08 21.39 -15.67
N ASP A 390 0.49 20.21 -15.72
CA ASP A 390 -0.24 18.98 -15.98
C ASP A 390 -0.58 18.28 -14.66
N THR A 391 -1.83 17.86 -14.50
CA THR A 391 -2.30 17.16 -13.32
C THR A 391 -3.15 15.98 -13.72
N ILE A 392 -3.00 14.85 -13.02
CA ILE A 392 -3.97 13.76 -13.11
C ILE A 392 -5.05 14.05 -12.09
N GLY A 393 -6.30 14.15 -12.54
CA GLY A 393 -7.44 14.44 -11.68
C GLY A 393 -8.69 13.68 -12.13
N PRO A 394 -9.69 13.57 -11.23
CA PRO A 394 -10.95 12.95 -11.58
C PRO A 394 -11.64 13.76 -12.70
N GLN A 395 -12.26 13.05 -13.63
CA GLN A 395 -13.13 13.61 -14.64
C GLN A 395 -14.42 14.09 -13.97
N ASP A 396 -14.99 15.21 -14.45
CA ASP A 396 -16.13 15.87 -13.78
C ASP A 396 -17.42 15.03 -13.76
N ASN A 397 -17.57 14.06 -14.67
CA ASN A 397 -18.76 13.23 -14.79
C ASN A 397 -18.43 11.73 -14.58
N PRO A 398 -19.23 11.00 -13.78
CA PRO A 398 -19.11 9.55 -13.66
C PRO A 398 -19.38 8.86 -15.00
N THR A 399 -18.62 7.82 -15.30
CA THR A 399 -18.81 6.95 -16.47
C THR A 399 -19.04 5.53 -16.03
N ASP A 400 -19.99 4.85 -16.67
CA ASP A 400 -20.28 3.45 -16.38
C ASP A 400 -19.17 2.54 -16.91
N VAL A 401 -18.55 1.78 -16.01
CA VAL A 401 -17.46 0.84 -16.32
C VAL A 401 -17.84 -0.57 -15.88
N LEU A 402 -17.42 -1.56 -16.67
CA LEU A 402 -17.67 -2.97 -16.37
C LEU A 402 -16.79 -3.45 -15.21
N PHE A 403 -17.44 -3.96 -14.16
CA PHE A 403 -16.77 -4.59 -13.03
C PHE A 403 -16.72 -6.10 -13.22
N HIS A 404 -15.67 -6.73 -12.70
CA HIS A 404 -15.50 -8.18 -12.64
C HIS A 404 -15.04 -8.61 -11.24
N TYR A 405 -15.28 -9.87 -10.89
CA TYR A 405 -14.81 -10.44 -9.63
C TYR A 405 -13.28 -10.45 -9.55
N ALA A 406 -12.74 -10.05 -8.41
CA ALA A 406 -11.31 -9.99 -8.13
C ALA A 406 -10.97 -10.96 -6.99
N PRO A 407 -10.39 -12.13 -7.28
CA PRO A 407 -10.04 -13.09 -6.23
C PRO A 407 -8.92 -12.54 -5.34
N ASP A 408 -9.05 -12.75 -4.03
CA ASP A 408 -7.96 -12.49 -3.10
C ASP A 408 -6.84 -13.53 -3.26
N THR A 409 -5.60 -13.06 -3.40
CA THR A 409 -4.39 -13.90 -3.52
C THR A 409 -3.58 -13.99 -2.22
N SER A 410 -4.02 -13.30 -1.18
CA SER A 410 -3.44 -13.29 0.16
C SER A 410 -3.66 -14.62 0.90
N ALA A 411 -3.21 -14.69 2.16
CA ALA A 411 -3.49 -15.83 3.03
C ALA A 411 -4.99 -16.05 3.23
N PHE A 412 -5.79 -14.98 3.31
CA PHE A 412 -7.25 -15.08 3.47
C PHE A 412 -7.92 -15.70 2.25
N GLY A 413 -7.59 -15.25 1.04
CA GLY A 413 -8.07 -15.87 -0.20
C GLY A 413 -7.67 -17.33 -0.35
N LYS A 414 -6.41 -17.67 -0.07
CA LYS A 414 -5.91 -19.06 -0.16
C LYS A 414 -6.50 -20.00 0.90
N ALA A 415 -6.78 -19.47 2.09
CA ALA A 415 -7.33 -20.25 3.21
C ALA A 415 -8.85 -20.28 3.23
N THR A 416 -9.53 -19.51 2.36
CA THR A 416 -10.99 -19.54 2.25
C THR A 416 -11.39 -20.60 1.20
N PRO A 417 -12.01 -21.72 1.62
CA PRO A 417 -12.34 -22.80 0.69
C PRO A 417 -13.51 -22.43 -0.23
N SER A 418 -13.66 -23.18 -1.33
CA SER A 418 -14.82 -23.05 -2.21
C SER A 418 -16.12 -23.15 -1.43
N ARG A 419 -17.13 -22.40 -1.88
CA ARG A 419 -18.46 -22.31 -1.30
C ARG A 419 -19.46 -23.26 -1.97
N ASP A 420 -19.01 -24.07 -2.92
CA ASP A 420 -19.86 -25.01 -3.63
C ASP A 420 -20.52 -25.98 -2.65
N GLY A 421 -21.85 -25.97 -2.58
CA GLY A 421 -22.61 -26.82 -1.66
C GLY A 421 -22.66 -26.33 -0.20
N TYR A 422 -22.23 -25.09 0.09
CA TYR A 422 -22.42 -24.50 1.42
C TYR A 422 -23.92 -24.33 1.71
N LYS A 423 -24.35 -24.90 2.84
CA LYS A 423 -25.73 -24.85 3.32
C LYS A 423 -25.73 -24.47 4.79
N SER A 424 -26.27 -23.31 5.10
CA SER A 424 -26.43 -22.85 6.46
C SER A 424 -27.82 -23.18 6.97
N LEU A 425 -27.91 -23.60 8.23
CA LEU A 425 -29.19 -23.74 8.92
C LEU A 425 -29.44 -22.51 9.81
N ARG A 426 -30.69 -22.32 10.18
CA ARG A 426 -31.17 -21.45 11.25
C ARG A 426 -31.68 -22.39 12.33
N MET A 427 -31.05 -22.38 13.49
CA MET A 427 -31.49 -23.23 14.60
C MET A 427 -32.67 -22.58 15.32
N CYS A 428 -33.74 -23.37 15.50
CA CYS A 428 -34.95 -22.98 16.21
C CYS A 428 -35.44 -24.15 17.06
N TYR A 429 -35.65 -23.92 18.36
CA TYR A 429 -36.21 -24.93 19.26
C TYR A 429 -37.59 -24.46 19.75
N ALA A 430 -38.49 -25.41 20.04
CA ALA A 430 -39.77 -25.09 20.69
C ALA A 430 -39.56 -24.85 22.19
N ASP A 431 -40.33 -23.93 22.79
CA ASP A 431 -40.14 -23.48 24.17
C ASP A 431 -40.44 -24.54 25.25
N GLU A 432 -41.25 -25.58 24.96
CA GLU A 432 -41.71 -26.55 25.97
C GLU A 432 -41.28 -28.02 25.71
N ASP A 433 -40.96 -28.40 24.48
CA ASP A 433 -40.51 -29.75 24.12
C ASP A 433 -39.77 -29.76 22.75
N PRO A 434 -38.47 -30.12 22.66
CA PRO A 434 -37.75 -30.22 21.39
C PRO A 434 -38.33 -31.25 20.40
N ASP A 435 -39.24 -32.11 20.85
CA ASP A 435 -40.01 -33.07 20.04
C ASP A 435 -41.36 -32.51 19.53
N THR A 436 -41.77 -31.29 19.89
CA THR A 436 -42.98 -30.66 19.32
C THR A 436 -42.77 -30.21 17.86
N PRO A 437 -43.74 -30.41 16.94
CA PRO A 437 -43.53 -30.27 15.49
C PRO A 437 -43.41 -28.85 14.92
N GLU A 438 -43.11 -27.83 15.73
CA GLU A 438 -43.05 -26.44 15.24
C GLU A 438 -41.70 -26.19 14.53
N GLY A 439 -41.73 -25.99 13.21
CA GLY A 439 -40.55 -25.55 12.44
C GLY A 439 -40.14 -24.11 12.77
N CYS A 440 -38.96 -23.68 12.30
CA CYS A 440 -38.53 -22.28 12.44
C CYS A 440 -39.63 -21.31 11.98
N PRO A 441 -39.76 -20.11 12.58
CA PRO A 441 -40.71 -19.09 12.11
C PRO A 441 -40.61 -18.87 10.59
N GLY A 442 -41.74 -19.08 9.88
CA GLY A 442 -41.82 -19.04 8.41
C GLY A 442 -41.67 -20.39 7.69
N ALA A 443 -41.40 -21.48 8.41
CA ALA A 443 -41.45 -22.86 7.92
C ALA A 443 -42.88 -23.43 7.90
N PRO A 444 -43.16 -24.49 7.12
CA PRO A 444 -44.42 -25.22 7.16
C PRO A 444 -44.73 -25.73 8.58
N PRO A 445 -46.01 -25.78 8.98
CA PRO A 445 -46.42 -26.03 10.36
C PRO A 445 -46.20 -27.47 10.87
N ASN A 446 -45.88 -28.43 10.01
CA ASN A 446 -45.68 -29.84 10.40
C ASN A 446 -44.31 -30.35 9.94
N ARG A 447 -43.44 -30.68 10.90
CA ARG A 447 -42.15 -31.34 10.65
C ARG A 447 -42.29 -32.75 10.07
N GLU A 448 -43.40 -33.44 10.35
CA GLU A 448 -43.71 -34.80 9.85
C GLU A 448 -44.01 -34.85 8.35
N ASP A 449 -44.41 -33.72 7.76
CA ASP A 449 -44.67 -33.59 6.32
C ASP A 449 -43.38 -33.35 5.50
N MET A 450 -42.21 -33.32 6.16
CA MET A 450 -40.91 -33.06 5.53
C MET A 450 -40.13 -34.35 5.30
N ASP A 451 -39.72 -34.60 4.05
CA ASP A 451 -38.87 -35.74 3.67
C ASP A 451 -37.45 -35.65 4.30
N ASP A 452 -36.97 -34.43 4.55
CA ASP A 452 -35.71 -34.14 5.22
C ASP A 452 -35.90 -33.12 6.34
N ILE A 453 -35.63 -33.57 7.56
CA ILE A 453 -35.79 -32.81 8.80
C ILE A 453 -34.92 -31.54 8.86
N THR A 454 -33.84 -31.47 8.08
CA THR A 454 -32.97 -30.29 8.00
C THR A 454 -33.62 -29.13 7.23
N GLU A 455 -34.67 -29.40 6.43
CA GLU A 455 -35.44 -28.35 5.76
C GLU A 455 -36.25 -27.50 6.76
N ALA A 456 -36.66 -28.07 7.90
CA ALA A 456 -37.33 -27.34 8.99
C ALA A 456 -36.43 -26.24 9.60
N TYR A 457 -35.11 -26.44 9.52
CA TYR A 457 -34.07 -25.55 10.01
C TYR A 457 -33.42 -24.74 8.89
N SER A 458 -33.96 -24.75 7.68
CA SER A 458 -33.41 -23.96 6.57
C SER A 458 -33.88 -22.50 6.62
N VAL A 459 -33.11 -21.61 6.00
CA VAL A 459 -33.52 -20.21 5.84
C VAL A 459 -34.57 -20.11 4.72
N TRP A 460 -35.81 -19.78 5.08
CA TRP A 460 -36.93 -19.73 4.13
C TRP A 460 -36.88 -18.49 3.20
N PRO A 461 -37.22 -18.62 1.90
CA PRO A 461 -37.21 -17.49 0.96
C PRO A 461 -38.11 -16.32 1.38
N SER A 462 -39.22 -16.60 2.08
CA SER A 462 -40.10 -15.59 2.66
C SER A 462 -39.33 -14.69 3.64
N SER A 463 -38.56 -15.27 4.55
CA SER A 463 -37.72 -14.54 5.51
C SER A 463 -36.66 -13.69 4.80
N ILE A 464 -36.02 -14.23 3.76
CA ILE A 464 -35.03 -13.47 2.97
C ILE A 464 -35.68 -12.24 2.34
N SER A 465 -36.86 -12.40 1.72
CA SER A 465 -37.56 -11.29 1.07
C SER A 465 -37.97 -10.18 2.05
N LEU A 466 -38.30 -10.53 3.30
CA LEU A 466 -38.66 -9.56 4.33
C LEU A 466 -37.45 -8.73 4.79
N PHE A 467 -36.39 -9.38 5.26
CA PHE A 467 -35.20 -8.70 5.84
C PHE A 467 -34.20 -8.16 4.79
N THR A 468 -34.56 -8.21 3.50
CA THR A 468 -33.83 -7.56 2.40
C THR A 468 -34.71 -6.62 1.58
N SER A 469 -35.91 -6.29 2.06
CA SER A 469 -36.88 -5.41 1.38
C SER A 469 -36.53 -3.92 1.40
N GLY A 470 -35.57 -3.51 2.25
CA GLY A 470 -35.15 -2.12 2.37
C GLY A 470 -34.57 -1.55 1.07
N ASN A 471 -34.83 -0.26 0.82
CA ASN A 471 -34.33 0.45 -0.35
C ASN A 471 -32.87 0.87 -0.16
N VAL A 472 -31.92 -0.02 -0.48
CA VAL A 472 -30.48 0.21 -0.36
C VAL A 472 -29.71 -0.17 -1.61
N SER A 473 -28.48 0.33 -1.74
CA SER A 473 -27.55 -0.04 -2.82
C SER A 473 -27.36 -1.55 -2.90
N ALA A 474 -27.14 -2.06 -4.12
CA ALA A 474 -26.90 -3.47 -4.41
C ALA A 474 -25.69 -4.08 -3.66
N THR A 475 -24.76 -3.24 -3.20
CA THR A 475 -23.55 -3.62 -2.46
C THR A 475 -23.78 -3.82 -0.97
N VAL A 476 -24.90 -3.34 -0.41
CA VAL A 476 -25.21 -3.48 1.01
C VAL A 476 -25.60 -4.93 1.31
N SER A 477 -24.72 -5.62 2.04
CA SER A 477 -24.96 -6.99 2.54
C SER A 477 -26.12 -7.03 3.54
N SER A 478 -26.70 -8.22 3.69
CA SER A 478 -27.69 -8.54 4.72
C SER A 478 -27.19 -9.65 5.64
N VAL A 479 -27.96 -9.97 6.68
CA VAL A 479 -27.70 -11.09 7.59
C VAL A 479 -27.46 -12.43 6.87
N PHE A 480 -28.06 -12.61 5.68
CA PHE A 480 -27.94 -13.84 4.88
C PHE A 480 -26.71 -13.90 3.98
N ASP A 481 -26.01 -12.77 3.78
CA ASP A 481 -24.81 -12.70 2.95
C ASP A 481 -23.52 -12.96 3.74
N VAL A 482 -23.64 -13.18 5.06
CA VAL A 482 -22.57 -13.55 5.99
C VAL A 482 -22.44 -15.07 6.06
N GLN A 483 -21.24 -15.61 5.90
CA GLN A 483 -20.97 -17.06 5.94
C GLN A 483 -19.73 -17.40 6.77
N TRP A 484 -19.65 -18.63 7.26
CA TRP A 484 -18.53 -19.14 8.07
C TRP A 484 -17.30 -19.30 7.18
N ARG A 485 -16.19 -18.63 7.46
CA ARG A 485 -14.99 -18.72 6.62
C ARG A 485 -14.45 -20.15 6.58
N SER A 486 -14.26 -20.76 7.75
CA SER A 486 -13.92 -22.19 7.87
C SER A 486 -15.18 -22.98 8.24
N PHE A 487 -15.48 -24.03 7.48
CA PHE A 487 -16.63 -24.90 7.74
C PHE A 487 -16.30 -26.35 7.37
N ARG A 488 -17.05 -27.29 7.96
CA ARG A 488 -17.02 -28.71 7.62
C ARG A 488 -18.44 -29.23 7.40
N SER A 489 -18.57 -30.26 6.58
CA SER A 489 -19.82 -30.96 6.39
C SER A 489 -20.16 -31.80 7.61
N SER A 490 -21.39 -31.69 8.12
CA SER A 490 -21.88 -32.47 9.26
C SER A 490 -23.32 -32.96 9.03
N THR A 491 -23.67 -34.06 9.71
CA THR A 491 -25.01 -34.66 9.75
C THR A 491 -25.53 -34.86 11.19
N GLN A 492 -24.76 -34.45 12.21
CA GLN A 492 -24.83 -35.06 13.55
C GLN A 492 -25.59 -34.27 14.64
N ILE A 493 -26.24 -33.14 14.35
CA ILE A 493 -26.47 -32.11 15.41
C ILE A 493 -27.93 -31.63 15.52
N VAL A 494 -28.90 -32.44 15.11
CA VAL A 494 -30.29 -32.17 15.53
C VAL A 494 -30.73 -33.30 16.45
N PRO A 495 -31.01 -33.02 17.74
CA PRO A 495 -31.67 -33.99 18.62
C PRO A 495 -32.92 -34.53 17.91
N GLY A 496 -33.02 -35.86 17.78
CA GLY A 496 -34.11 -36.53 17.06
C GLY A 496 -33.94 -36.67 15.53
N ALA A 497 -32.87 -36.14 14.90
CA ALA A 497 -32.63 -36.39 13.48
C ALA A 497 -32.10 -37.80 13.20
N SER A 498 -32.77 -38.49 12.28
CA SER A 498 -32.32 -39.76 11.72
C SER A 498 -30.93 -39.61 11.06
N PRO A 499 -30.06 -40.64 11.09
CA PRO A 499 -28.80 -40.68 10.35
C PRO A 499 -28.91 -40.46 8.83
N THR A 500 -30.13 -40.35 8.29
CA THR A 500 -30.46 -40.21 6.86
C THR A 500 -30.66 -38.76 6.38
N GLY A 501 -30.53 -37.74 7.24
CA GLY A 501 -30.75 -36.32 6.88
C GLY A 501 -29.68 -35.72 5.95
N SER A 502 -29.96 -34.56 5.33
CA SER A 502 -28.99 -33.92 4.44
C SER A 502 -27.81 -33.26 5.16
N VAL A 503 -26.69 -33.21 4.44
CA VAL A 503 -25.44 -32.60 4.89
C VAL A 503 -25.57 -31.07 4.93
N PHE A 504 -25.21 -30.46 6.06
CA PHE A 504 -25.13 -29.01 6.24
C PHE A 504 -23.71 -28.55 6.58
N SER A 505 -23.48 -27.25 6.55
CA SER A 505 -22.20 -26.60 6.82
C SER A 505 -22.11 -26.16 8.28
N GLN A 506 -21.20 -26.79 9.02
CA GLN A 506 -20.88 -26.45 10.40
C GLN A 506 -19.64 -25.55 10.43
N GLY A 507 -19.77 -24.32 10.94
CA GLY A 507 -18.66 -23.37 11.08
C GLY A 507 -17.68 -23.76 12.18
N TYR A 508 -16.41 -23.38 12.07
CA TYR A 508 -15.47 -23.46 13.19
C TYR A 508 -14.40 -22.38 13.06
N TYR A 509 -13.82 -21.96 14.18
CA TYR A 509 -12.77 -20.95 14.18
C TYR A 509 -11.41 -21.54 13.78
N ARG A 510 -10.68 -20.80 12.95
CA ARG A 510 -9.25 -21.04 12.65
C ARG A 510 -8.57 -19.71 12.42
N GLN A 511 -7.42 -19.52 13.06
CA GLN A 511 -6.56 -18.38 12.73
C GLN A 511 -5.87 -18.60 11.38
N ILE A 512 -6.04 -17.66 10.47
CA ILE A 512 -5.38 -17.61 9.15
C ILE A 512 -4.17 -16.67 9.23
N SER A 513 -4.38 -15.44 9.67
CA SER A 513 -3.35 -14.42 9.85
C SER A 513 -3.80 -13.38 10.88
N GLN A 514 -2.86 -12.84 11.64
CA GLN A 514 -3.10 -11.68 12.51
C GLN A 514 -2.91 -10.40 11.69
N LEU A 515 -3.96 -9.59 11.61
CA LEU A 515 -4.05 -8.25 11.02
C LEU A 515 -4.01 -7.14 12.09
N ILE A 516 -4.06 -7.52 13.38
CA ILE A 516 -4.17 -6.60 14.52
C ILE A 516 -3.02 -5.58 14.65
N LEU A 517 -1.85 -5.90 14.08
CA LEU A 517 -0.68 -5.03 14.02
C LEU A 517 -0.64 -4.18 12.75
N ASP A 518 -1.39 -4.56 11.72
CA ASP A 518 -1.45 -3.84 10.46
C ASP A 518 -2.37 -2.62 10.68
N GLU A 519 -1.82 -1.44 10.94
CA GLU A 519 -2.62 -0.23 11.09
C GLU A 519 -3.07 0.30 9.72
N ASP A 520 -3.99 -0.39 9.04
CA ASP A 520 -4.43 -0.06 7.68
C ASP A 520 -5.90 -0.43 7.38
N LEU A 521 -6.38 -0.03 6.19
CA LEU A 521 -7.68 -0.44 5.65
C LEU A 521 -7.43 -1.55 4.64
N LEU A 522 -7.82 -2.78 4.98
CA LEU A 522 -7.44 -3.97 4.23
C LEU A 522 -8.64 -4.56 3.49
N ALA A 523 -8.44 -4.94 2.24
CA ALA A 523 -9.36 -5.80 1.50
C ALA A 523 -8.85 -7.24 1.61
N VAL A 524 -9.63 -8.13 2.24
CA VAL A 524 -9.35 -9.56 2.34
C VAL A 524 -10.55 -10.33 1.84
N GLU A 525 -10.39 -11.57 1.38
CA GLU A 525 -11.49 -12.35 0.78
C GLU A 525 -12.84 -12.15 1.50
N GLY A 526 -13.76 -11.48 0.79
CA GLY A 526 -15.14 -11.15 1.16
C GLY A 526 -15.34 -10.10 2.26
N LEU A 527 -14.29 -9.43 2.74
CA LEU A 527 -14.37 -8.42 3.80
C LEU A 527 -13.49 -7.19 3.53
N ILE A 528 -13.93 -6.06 4.08
CA ILE A 528 -13.11 -4.88 4.32
C ILE A 528 -12.80 -4.85 5.81
N VAL A 529 -11.53 -4.90 6.18
CA VAL A 529 -11.09 -4.89 7.58
C VAL A 529 -10.47 -3.53 7.87
N ASP A 530 -11.09 -2.78 8.78
CA ASP A 530 -10.55 -1.54 9.33
C ASP A 530 -9.85 -1.86 10.66
N SER A 531 -8.57 -2.19 10.57
CA SER A 531 -7.73 -2.52 11.73
C SER A 531 -7.20 -1.27 12.46
N LYS A 532 -7.64 -0.05 12.05
CA LYS A 532 -7.39 1.20 12.77
C LYS A 532 -8.50 1.49 13.79
N ALA A 533 -9.74 1.49 13.30
CA ALA A 533 -10.93 1.78 14.11
C ALA A 533 -11.50 0.53 14.79
N GLY A 534 -11.17 -0.66 14.28
CA GLY A 534 -11.69 -1.93 14.80
C GLY A 534 -13.11 -2.19 14.31
N ARG A 535 -13.28 -2.44 13.00
CA ARG A 535 -14.58 -2.83 12.40
C ARG A 535 -14.41 -3.63 11.13
N ILE A 536 -15.46 -4.34 10.73
CA ILE A 536 -15.47 -5.17 9.50
C ILE A 536 -16.65 -4.82 8.60
N GLY A 537 -16.39 -4.69 7.31
CA GLY A 537 -17.37 -4.45 6.25
C GLY A 537 -17.52 -5.67 5.36
N PHE A 538 -18.75 -5.96 4.92
CA PHE A 538 -19.06 -7.16 4.14
C PHE A 538 -19.12 -6.84 2.65
N ARG A 539 -18.08 -7.22 1.90
CA ARG A 539 -17.99 -6.95 0.48
C ARG A 539 -17.22 -8.04 -0.26
N ASN A 540 -17.90 -8.72 -1.17
CA ASN A 540 -17.28 -9.60 -2.15
C ASN A 540 -16.64 -8.78 -3.28
N HIS A 541 -15.32 -8.92 -3.46
CA HIS A 541 -14.55 -7.91 -4.18
C HIS A 541 -14.76 -7.97 -5.69
N THR A 542 -15.15 -6.82 -6.24
CA THR A 542 -15.21 -6.58 -7.69
C THR A 542 -14.42 -5.31 -8.02
N ILE A 543 -13.75 -5.32 -9.18
CA ILE A 543 -12.87 -4.25 -9.65
C ILE A 543 -13.20 -3.90 -11.12
N PRO A 544 -12.95 -2.65 -11.56
CA PRO A 544 -13.17 -2.26 -12.95
C PRO A 544 -12.16 -2.92 -13.90
N ALA A 545 -12.61 -3.27 -15.11
CA ALA A 545 -11.74 -3.80 -16.16
C ALA A 545 -11.12 -2.68 -17.02
N ASN A 546 -9.87 -2.84 -17.43
CA ASN A 546 -9.19 -2.03 -18.46
C ASN A 546 -9.08 -0.52 -18.17
N LEU A 547 -8.67 -0.12 -16.96
CA LEU A 547 -8.49 1.29 -16.59
C LEU A 547 -7.01 1.68 -16.41
N PRO A 548 -6.30 2.05 -17.49
CA PRO A 548 -4.85 2.33 -17.42
C PRO A 548 -4.49 3.53 -16.55
N MET A 549 -5.37 4.53 -16.44
CA MET A 549 -5.14 5.70 -15.57
C MET A 549 -5.81 5.59 -14.19
N GLY A 550 -6.52 4.49 -13.93
CA GLY A 550 -7.25 4.24 -12.70
C GLY A 550 -8.62 4.91 -12.62
N ALA A 551 -9.33 4.64 -11.52
CA ALA A 551 -10.62 5.23 -11.21
C ALA A 551 -10.86 5.30 -9.70
N GLU A 552 -11.80 6.17 -9.34
CA GLU A 552 -12.31 6.33 -7.99
C GLU A 552 -13.84 6.22 -7.99
N TRP A 553 -14.39 5.54 -6.99
CA TRP A 553 -15.84 5.44 -6.80
C TRP A 553 -16.18 5.19 -5.35
N THR A 554 -17.46 5.34 -5.03
CA THR A 554 -17.98 5.21 -3.67
C THR A 554 -19.06 4.16 -3.62
N GLU A 555 -19.07 3.32 -2.59
CA GLU A 555 -20.11 2.32 -2.35
C GLU A 555 -20.62 2.38 -0.92
N ASP A 556 -21.91 2.09 -0.75
CA ASP A 556 -22.50 1.80 0.55
C ASP A 556 -22.24 0.34 0.93
N ILE A 557 -21.62 0.11 2.08
CA ILE A 557 -21.28 -1.23 2.59
C ILE A 557 -21.83 -1.40 4.00
N LEU A 558 -22.37 -2.58 4.29
CA LEU A 558 -22.76 -2.96 5.65
C LEU A 558 -21.50 -3.24 6.47
N PHE A 559 -21.35 -2.55 7.60
CA PHE A 559 -20.33 -2.79 8.61
C PHE A 559 -20.95 -3.35 9.89
N ILE A 560 -20.17 -4.18 10.57
CA ILE A 560 -20.41 -4.55 11.96
C ILE A 560 -19.26 -3.99 12.79
N GLU A 561 -19.63 -3.18 13.78
CA GLU A 561 -18.71 -2.36 14.57
C GLU A 561 -18.86 -2.74 16.06
N PRO A 562 -17.81 -3.27 16.72
CA PRO A 562 -17.79 -3.46 18.17
C PRO A 562 -17.66 -2.11 18.88
N GLU A 563 -18.36 -1.97 20.00
CA GLU A 563 -18.17 -0.88 20.94
C GLU A 563 -18.04 -1.44 22.35
N SER A 564 -17.01 -0.99 23.05
CA SER A 564 -16.74 -1.36 24.43
C SER A 564 -16.71 -0.13 25.33
N ARG A 565 -17.10 -0.31 26.60
CA ARG A 565 -16.85 0.63 27.69
C ARG A 565 -16.23 -0.08 28.87
N CYS A 566 -15.19 0.51 29.43
CA CYS A 566 -14.43 -0.08 30.52
C CYS A 566 -14.39 0.85 31.75
N VAL A 567 -14.36 0.24 32.93
CA VAL A 567 -14.26 0.89 34.23
C VAL A 567 -13.10 0.28 34.99
N ASN A 568 -12.22 1.11 35.53
CA ASN A 568 -11.13 0.65 36.39
C ASN A 568 -11.71 0.19 37.74
N THR A 569 -11.40 -1.04 38.16
CA THR A 569 -11.88 -1.55 39.45
C THR A 569 -11.12 -0.94 40.64
N ASN A 570 -10.03 -0.21 40.37
CA ASN A 570 -9.07 0.30 41.35
C ASN A 570 -8.45 -0.84 42.20
N LEU A 571 -8.28 -2.01 41.59
CA LEU A 571 -7.57 -3.15 42.15
C LEU A 571 -6.40 -3.52 41.22
N THR A 572 -5.29 -3.95 41.82
CA THR A 572 -4.15 -4.51 41.07
C THR A 572 -3.78 -5.87 41.60
N VAL A 573 -3.24 -6.74 40.75
CA VAL A 573 -2.58 -7.98 41.16
C VAL A 573 -1.08 -7.76 41.12
N ASP A 574 -0.45 -7.77 42.28
CA ASP A 574 0.99 -7.52 42.43
C ASP A 574 1.72 -8.82 42.76
N TYR A 575 2.85 -9.07 42.09
CA TYR A 575 3.65 -10.29 42.27
C TYR A 575 5.14 -10.07 41.98
N ASN A 576 5.96 -10.99 42.48
CA ASN A 576 7.35 -11.14 42.10
C ASN A 576 7.48 -12.28 41.09
N TYR A 577 8.26 -12.07 40.04
CA TYR A 577 8.53 -13.08 39.02
C TYR A 577 9.97 -13.58 39.11
N ASP A 578 10.16 -14.89 39.08
CA ASP A 578 11.46 -15.56 39.07
C ASP A 578 11.47 -16.71 38.03
N PRO A 579 12.03 -16.49 36.83
CA PRO A 579 12.02 -17.49 35.75
C PRO A 579 12.88 -18.72 36.04
N GLN A 580 13.70 -18.71 37.10
CA GLN A 580 14.56 -19.84 37.47
C GLN A 580 13.94 -20.76 38.53
N ALA A 581 12.79 -20.41 39.08
CA ALA A 581 12.20 -21.15 40.19
C ALA A 581 11.69 -22.56 39.78
N GLN A 582 11.46 -22.80 38.48
CA GLN A 582 11.11 -24.12 37.90
C GLN A 582 12.08 -25.25 38.23
N PHE A 583 13.36 -24.96 38.52
CA PHE A 583 14.38 -26.00 38.71
C PHE A 583 14.48 -26.53 40.15
N SER A 584 13.64 -26.09 41.08
CA SER A 584 13.82 -26.36 42.52
C SER A 584 12.89 -27.42 43.15
N SER A 585 11.86 -27.93 42.46
CA SER A 585 10.91 -28.88 43.07
C SER A 585 10.47 -30.02 42.15
N PHE A 586 11.28 -31.07 42.06
CA PHE A 586 10.82 -32.42 41.70
C PHE A 586 10.04 -33.04 42.88
N SER A 587 8.86 -32.52 43.21
CA SER A 587 7.91 -33.21 44.10
C SER A 587 6.60 -33.45 43.36
N THR A 588 6.22 -34.72 43.26
CA THR A 588 5.12 -35.26 42.45
C THR A 588 3.70 -34.89 42.90
N ASP A 589 3.53 -34.01 43.90
CA ASP A 589 2.22 -33.79 44.55
C ASP A 589 1.63 -32.38 44.41
N ASN A 590 2.28 -31.40 43.77
CA ASN A 590 1.66 -30.10 43.51
C ASN A 590 2.16 -29.46 42.21
N MET A 591 1.37 -29.58 41.14
CA MET A 591 1.59 -28.97 39.82
C MET A 591 1.14 -27.50 39.82
N TYR A 592 1.49 -26.73 40.85
CA TYR A 592 1.11 -25.32 40.98
C TYR A 592 2.36 -24.45 41.17
N ASN A 593 2.69 -23.75 40.08
CA ASN A 593 3.25 -22.40 40.04
C ASN A 593 4.55 -22.14 40.83
N THR A 594 5.71 -22.45 40.24
CA THR A 594 7.01 -22.17 40.87
C THR A 594 7.52 -20.74 40.66
N ASP A 595 7.06 -20.03 39.62
CA ASP A 595 7.74 -18.83 39.10
C ASP A 595 7.17 -17.51 39.62
N LEU A 596 5.97 -17.53 40.23
CA LEU A 596 5.31 -16.36 40.82
C LEU A 596 5.36 -16.43 42.36
N ARG A 597 5.89 -15.37 42.99
CA ARG A 597 5.99 -15.24 44.46
C ARG A 597 5.24 -14.01 44.96
N ASN A 598 4.83 -14.04 46.23
CA ASN A 598 4.15 -12.93 46.92
C ASN A 598 2.91 -12.38 46.19
N LEU A 599 2.24 -13.23 45.43
CA LEU A 599 1.08 -12.90 44.65
C LEU A 599 -0.06 -12.43 45.56
N ALA A 600 -0.50 -11.20 45.34
CA ALA A 600 -1.56 -10.59 46.13
C ALA A 600 -2.42 -9.64 45.31
N LEU A 601 -3.71 -9.62 45.61
CA LEU A 601 -4.60 -8.53 45.22
C LEU A 601 -4.31 -7.32 46.11
N VAL A 602 -4.19 -6.14 45.53
CA VAL A 602 -3.85 -4.90 46.22
C VAL A 602 -4.95 -3.88 46.00
N ASP A 603 -5.47 -3.34 47.11
CA ASP A 603 -6.49 -2.31 47.10
C ASP A 603 -5.88 -0.96 46.71
N ARG A 604 -6.22 -0.44 45.52
CA ARG A 604 -5.83 0.91 45.06
C ARG A 604 -6.97 1.92 45.21
N GLY A 605 -7.94 1.63 46.09
CA GLY A 605 -9.16 2.41 46.29
C GLY A 605 -10.42 1.70 45.81
N GLY A 606 -10.30 0.46 45.33
CA GLY A 606 -11.42 -0.37 44.89
C GLY A 606 -12.31 -0.86 46.04
N PHE A 607 -11.79 -0.96 47.26
CA PHE A 607 -12.59 -1.29 48.44
C PHE A 607 -12.89 -0.07 49.30
N VAL A 608 -11.85 0.65 49.76
CA VAL A 608 -12.01 1.76 50.73
C VAL A 608 -12.81 2.93 50.16
N ASN A 609 -12.71 3.20 48.86
CA ASN A 609 -13.42 4.30 48.19
C ASN A 609 -14.55 3.79 47.29
N LEU A 610 -15.05 2.57 47.52
CA LEU A 610 -16.18 2.04 46.76
C LEU A 610 -17.42 2.88 47.03
N SER A 611 -17.96 3.53 46.00
CA SER A 611 -19.24 4.23 46.11
C SER A 611 -20.34 3.24 46.49
N HIS A 612 -21.31 3.63 47.33
CA HIS A 612 -22.44 2.77 47.66
C HIS A 612 -23.59 2.88 46.63
N GLU A 613 -23.48 3.82 45.68
CA GLU A 613 -24.47 4.06 44.65
C GLU A 613 -24.18 3.20 43.40
N ARG A 614 -25.25 2.68 42.80
CA ARG A 614 -25.24 1.94 41.53
C ARG A 614 -26.09 2.69 40.51
N TYR A 615 -25.81 2.46 39.23
CA TYR A 615 -26.63 3.04 38.17
C TYR A 615 -27.90 2.23 37.93
N ASP A 616 -29.02 2.93 37.79
CA ASP A 616 -30.26 2.35 37.28
C ASP A 616 -30.20 2.26 35.76
N ILE A 617 -30.36 1.06 35.21
CA ILE A 617 -30.33 0.82 33.78
C ILE A 617 -31.77 0.83 33.26
N ASN A 618 -32.08 1.76 32.35
CA ASN A 618 -33.38 1.80 31.70
C ASN A 618 -33.48 0.73 30.59
N ALA A 619 -34.12 -0.38 30.91
CA ALA A 619 -34.30 -1.49 29.97
C ALA A 619 -35.32 -1.26 28.85
N SER A 620 -36.07 -0.15 28.87
CA SER A 620 -37.12 0.09 27.88
C SER A 620 -36.62 0.65 26.54
N ASN A 621 -35.33 1.02 26.40
CA ASN A 621 -34.84 1.73 25.23
C ASN A 621 -33.36 1.46 24.86
N PHE A 622 -32.95 0.17 24.83
CA PHE A 622 -31.56 -0.18 24.54
C PHE A 622 -31.10 0.14 23.12
N GLN A 623 -32.02 0.40 22.18
CA GLN A 623 -31.67 0.87 20.84
C GLN A 623 -31.19 2.34 20.82
N GLU A 624 -31.57 3.15 21.81
CA GLU A 624 -31.00 4.49 21.99
C GLU A 624 -29.65 4.45 22.71
N ASN A 625 -29.59 3.74 23.83
CA ASN A 625 -28.39 3.59 24.63
C ASN A 625 -28.29 2.16 25.17
N ALA A 626 -27.29 1.40 24.75
CA ALA A 626 -27.03 0.05 25.25
C ALA A 626 -26.56 0.02 26.72
N ALA A 627 -26.29 1.19 27.32
CA ALA A 627 -25.87 1.40 28.69
C ALA A 627 -24.55 0.67 29.05
N LEU A 628 -23.61 0.62 28.10
CA LEU A 628 -22.37 -0.16 28.24
C LEU A 628 -21.52 0.31 29.43
N HIS A 629 -21.45 1.62 29.67
CA HIS A 629 -20.67 2.15 30.79
C HIS A 629 -21.32 1.80 32.13
N GLU A 630 -22.63 1.97 32.25
CA GLU A 630 -23.42 1.66 33.44
C GLU A 630 -23.37 0.16 33.76
N ARG A 631 -23.43 -0.69 32.74
CA ARG A 631 -23.26 -2.16 32.85
C ARG A 631 -21.86 -2.51 33.35
N ALA A 632 -20.81 -1.96 32.74
CA ALA A 632 -19.43 -2.19 33.18
C ALA A 632 -19.19 -1.69 34.61
N TYR A 633 -19.74 -0.52 34.98
CA TYR A 633 -19.63 0.00 36.34
C TYR A 633 -20.35 -0.88 37.36
N ASN A 634 -21.60 -1.26 37.08
CA ASN A 634 -22.37 -2.11 37.97
C ASN A 634 -21.72 -3.49 38.15
N ALA A 635 -21.11 -4.03 37.08
CA ALA A 635 -20.32 -5.25 37.14
C ALA A 635 -19.04 -5.07 37.98
N ALA A 636 -18.28 -3.99 37.78
CA ALA A 636 -17.11 -3.63 38.60
C ALA A 636 -17.46 -3.50 40.08
N TRP A 637 -18.60 -2.88 40.39
CA TRP A 637 -19.08 -2.69 41.75
C TRP A 637 -19.40 -4.04 42.41
N ARG A 638 -20.16 -4.91 41.72
CA ARG A 638 -20.48 -6.26 42.26
C ARG A 638 -19.22 -7.11 42.39
N HIS A 639 -18.29 -7.01 41.44
CA HIS A 639 -16.99 -7.67 41.47
C HIS A 639 -16.18 -7.28 42.72
N ASN A 640 -16.01 -5.98 42.98
CA ASN A 640 -15.29 -5.51 44.17
C ASN A 640 -16.00 -5.95 45.45
N MET A 641 -17.33 -5.84 45.52
CA MET A 641 -18.09 -6.24 46.70
C MET A 641 -17.97 -7.74 47.00
N LEU A 642 -18.05 -8.60 45.98
CA LEU A 642 -17.91 -10.05 46.15
C LEU A 642 -16.50 -10.42 46.62
N ILE A 643 -15.46 -9.78 46.08
CA ILE A 643 -14.09 -9.99 46.54
C ILE A 643 -13.91 -9.51 48.00
N MET A 644 -14.54 -8.40 48.37
CA MET A 644 -14.53 -7.93 49.76
C MET A 644 -15.18 -8.97 50.68
N GLN A 645 -16.28 -9.59 50.26
CA GLN A 645 -16.94 -10.66 50.99
C GLN A 645 -16.06 -11.92 51.10
N TYR A 646 -15.39 -12.31 50.03
CA TYR A 646 -14.46 -13.44 50.00
C TYR A 646 -13.32 -13.27 51.02
N PHE A 647 -12.69 -12.10 51.06
CA PHE A 647 -11.60 -11.79 52.01
C PHE A 647 -12.08 -11.30 53.39
N ASN A 648 -13.40 -11.35 53.67
CA ASN A 648 -13.99 -10.82 54.90
C ASN A 648 -13.58 -9.37 55.20
N VAL A 649 -13.51 -8.56 54.15
CA VAL A 649 -13.19 -7.14 54.18
C VAL A 649 -14.40 -6.32 54.62
N THR A 650 -15.60 -6.69 54.17
CA THR A 650 -16.89 -6.17 54.65
C THR A 650 -18.01 -7.18 54.41
N THR A 651 -19.22 -6.87 54.88
CA THR A 651 -20.45 -7.63 54.61
C THR A 651 -21.45 -6.82 53.78
N ASN A 652 -22.23 -7.48 52.92
CA ASN A 652 -23.37 -6.89 52.23
C ASN A 652 -24.70 -7.04 53.01
N GLY A 653 -24.63 -7.59 54.23
CA GLY A 653 -25.78 -7.91 55.08
C GLY A 653 -26.39 -9.30 54.89
N SER A 654 -25.83 -10.15 54.00
CA SER A 654 -26.28 -11.55 53.82
C SER A 654 -26.10 -12.42 55.06
N ASP A 655 -25.21 -12.02 55.97
CA ASP A 655 -24.94 -12.65 57.27
C ASP A 655 -25.81 -12.08 58.42
N GLY A 656 -26.78 -11.23 58.12
CA GLY A 656 -27.69 -10.60 59.09
C GLY A 656 -27.16 -9.34 59.76
N ARG A 657 -25.96 -8.87 59.36
CA ARG A 657 -25.35 -7.61 59.81
C ARG A 657 -25.79 -6.42 58.95
N VAL A 658 -25.48 -5.21 59.39
CA VAL A 658 -25.75 -4.01 58.56
C VAL A 658 -24.74 -3.99 57.41
N PRO A 659 -25.16 -3.74 56.15
CA PRO A 659 -24.23 -3.61 55.04
C PRO A 659 -23.14 -2.57 55.33
N PHE A 660 -21.89 -2.89 55.03
CA PHE A 660 -20.72 -2.04 55.30
C PHE A 660 -20.48 -1.71 56.79
N GLU A 661 -20.96 -2.54 57.73
CA GLU A 661 -20.78 -2.33 59.18
C GLU A 661 -19.30 -2.22 59.59
N TYR A 662 -18.40 -2.90 58.88
CA TYR A 662 -16.96 -2.85 59.10
C TYR A 662 -16.22 -2.75 57.76
N MET A 663 -15.00 -2.20 57.82
CA MET A 663 -14.13 -2.02 56.65
C MET A 663 -12.72 -2.48 57.00
N HIS A 664 -12.41 -3.76 56.77
CA HIS A 664 -11.08 -4.33 57.02
C HIS A 664 -10.15 -4.16 55.79
N SER A 665 -10.08 -2.96 55.23
CA SER A 665 -9.12 -2.58 54.18
C SER A 665 -8.58 -1.17 54.40
N GLU A 666 -7.39 -0.90 53.87
CA GLU A 666 -6.77 0.42 53.78
C GLU A 666 -6.07 0.54 52.42
N LEU A 667 -5.82 1.77 51.96
CA LEU A 667 -5.19 1.98 50.65
C LEU A 667 -3.81 1.29 50.60
N GLY A 668 -3.61 0.41 49.63
CA GLY A 668 -2.40 -0.41 49.47
C GLY A 668 -2.41 -1.72 50.24
N LYS A 669 -3.50 -2.07 50.96
CA LYS A 669 -3.61 -3.35 51.65
C LYS A 669 -3.53 -4.51 50.67
N ARG A 670 -2.78 -5.55 51.03
CA ARG A 670 -2.52 -6.75 50.22
C ARG A 670 -3.34 -7.94 50.75
N PHE A 671 -3.95 -8.68 49.83
CA PHE A 671 -4.72 -9.89 50.09
C PHE A 671 -4.10 -11.05 49.31
N SER A 672 -3.67 -12.09 50.03
CA SER A 672 -2.92 -13.22 49.46
C SER A 672 -3.76 -14.04 48.48
N LEU A 673 -3.23 -14.29 47.28
CA LEU A 673 -3.84 -15.13 46.23
C LEU A 673 -3.04 -16.42 45.99
N ALA A 674 -2.50 -17.02 47.06
CA ALA A 674 -1.53 -18.13 47.01
C ALA A 674 -1.94 -19.39 46.19
N ASN A 675 -3.21 -19.52 45.78
CA ASN A 675 -3.74 -20.63 44.99
C ASN A 675 -4.28 -20.21 43.60
N ILE A 676 -3.98 -19.00 43.09
CA ILE A 676 -4.43 -18.58 41.75
C ILE A 676 -3.88 -19.55 40.69
N SER A 677 -4.71 -19.91 39.70
CA SER A 677 -4.22 -20.55 38.48
C SER A 677 -3.29 -19.58 37.72
N THR A 678 -2.16 -20.08 37.20
CA THR A 678 -1.22 -19.33 36.32
C THR A 678 -1.88 -18.70 35.09
N ASN A 679 -3.11 -19.11 34.78
CA ASN A 679 -3.81 -18.75 33.56
C ASN A 679 -4.21 -17.27 33.49
N PHE A 680 -4.19 -16.54 34.61
CA PHE A 680 -4.70 -15.16 34.68
C PHE A 680 -3.62 -14.07 34.79
N VAL A 681 -2.42 -14.40 35.30
CA VAL A 681 -1.35 -13.42 35.51
C VAL A 681 0.02 -14.02 35.22
N GLU A 682 0.72 -13.42 34.26
CA GLU A 682 2.09 -13.75 33.87
C GLU A 682 2.76 -12.48 33.30
N PRO A 683 4.07 -12.25 33.50
CA PRO A 683 4.76 -11.14 32.84
C PRO A 683 4.54 -11.16 31.33
N MET A 684 4.43 -9.97 30.74
CA MET A 684 4.28 -9.82 29.30
C MET A 684 3.04 -10.48 28.68
N THR A 685 1.95 -10.64 29.45
CA THR A 685 0.69 -11.17 28.94
C THR A 685 -0.51 -10.35 29.38
N VAL A 686 -1.52 -10.24 28.52
CA VAL A 686 -2.87 -9.75 28.85
C VAL A 686 -3.81 -10.94 28.89
N GLN A 687 -4.67 -11.00 29.91
CA GLN A 687 -5.67 -12.05 30.07
C GLN A 687 -7.06 -11.44 30.28
N THR A 688 -8.09 -12.21 29.98
CA THR A 688 -9.47 -11.81 30.25
C THR A 688 -10.23 -12.93 30.95
N ASP A 689 -11.19 -12.54 31.78
CA ASP A 689 -12.00 -13.44 32.59
C ASP A 689 -13.48 -13.06 32.50
N SER A 690 -14.25 -13.89 31.82
CA SER A 690 -15.69 -13.73 31.63
C SER A 690 -16.48 -14.08 32.90
N GLY A 691 -15.88 -14.88 33.79
CA GLY A 691 -16.46 -15.30 35.06
C GLY A 691 -16.30 -14.27 36.18
N TYR A 692 -15.60 -13.14 35.97
CA TYR A 692 -15.35 -12.06 36.94
C TYR A 692 -14.60 -12.44 38.23
N GLY A 693 -14.26 -13.69 38.46
CA GLY A 693 -13.63 -14.17 39.69
C GLY A 693 -13.20 -15.62 39.59
N SER A 694 -12.95 -16.09 38.36
CA SER A 694 -12.42 -17.43 38.08
C SER A 694 -11.03 -17.64 38.67
N PHE A 695 -10.40 -16.56 39.12
CA PHE A 695 -9.12 -16.54 39.82
C PHE A 695 -9.24 -16.74 41.35
N LEU A 696 -10.46 -16.77 41.91
CA LEU A 696 -10.69 -17.08 43.32
C LEU A 696 -10.84 -18.59 43.53
N ASP A 697 -10.41 -19.09 44.70
CA ASP A 697 -10.58 -20.49 45.10
C ASP A 697 -12.03 -20.66 45.62
N LEU A 698 -12.94 -21.06 44.72
CA LEU A 698 -14.39 -21.20 44.94
C LEU A 698 -14.87 -22.62 44.62
N GLN A 699 -15.97 -23.05 45.25
CA GLN A 699 -16.51 -24.40 45.01
C GLN A 699 -17.11 -24.49 43.59
N ASP A 700 -16.69 -25.51 42.84
CA ASP A 700 -17.14 -25.76 41.46
C ASP A 700 -18.62 -26.15 41.40
N GLY A 701 -19.47 -25.22 40.98
CA GLY A 701 -20.89 -25.48 40.65
C GLY A 701 -21.14 -26.03 39.23
N PHE A 702 -20.17 -25.94 38.32
CA PHE A 702 -20.34 -26.31 36.89
C PHE A 702 -19.81 -27.70 36.52
N ASN A 703 -19.08 -28.38 37.42
CA ASN A 703 -18.62 -29.76 37.23
C ASN A 703 -19.58 -30.73 37.95
N LEU A 704 -20.39 -31.47 37.19
CA LEU A 704 -21.26 -32.57 37.66
C LEU A 704 -20.51 -33.80 38.22
N GLY A 705 -19.29 -33.67 38.78
CA GLY A 705 -18.50 -34.85 39.12
C GLY A 705 -17.35 -34.77 40.13
N THR A 706 -16.96 -33.62 40.68
CA THR A 706 -15.83 -33.58 41.63
C THR A 706 -16.11 -32.68 42.84
N ASN A 707 -16.27 -33.31 44.01
CA ASN A 707 -16.42 -32.65 45.30
C ASN A 707 -15.04 -32.23 45.85
N TYR A 708 -14.58 -31.02 45.52
CA TYR A 708 -13.50 -30.37 46.27
C TYR A 708 -14.10 -29.55 47.41
N SER A 709 -13.68 -29.83 48.65
CA SER A 709 -14.12 -29.09 49.84
C SER A 709 -13.09 -28.03 50.20
N ILE A 710 -13.43 -26.75 49.99
CA ILE A 710 -12.58 -25.62 50.33
C ILE A 710 -12.74 -25.28 51.82
N PRO A 711 -11.64 -25.08 52.59
CA PRO A 711 -11.74 -24.71 54.00
C PRO A 711 -12.55 -23.42 54.23
N GLN A 712 -13.51 -23.47 55.14
CA GLN A 712 -14.42 -22.35 55.48
C GLN A 712 -13.70 -21.07 55.93
N SER A 713 -12.44 -21.19 56.40
CA SER A 713 -11.60 -20.04 56.77
C SER A 713 -11.13 -19.17 55.59
N LYS A 714 -11.13 -19.72 54.36
CA LYS A 714 -10.74 -19.00 53.13
C LYS A 714 -11.94 -18.43 52.36
N ASN A 715 -13.14 -18.97 52.59
CA ASN A 715 -14.39 -18.53 51.99
C ASN A 715 -15.48 -18.47 53.08
N PRO A 716 -15.43 -17.47 53.96
CA PRO A 716 -16.24 -17.40 55.19
C PRO A 716 -17.74 -17.27 54.93
N LEU A 717 -18.11 -16.78 53.74
CA LEU A 717 -19.50 -16.62 53.30
C LEU A 717 -19.97 -17.73 52.35
N ASN A 718 -19.15 -18.77 52.13
CA ASN A 718 -19.45 -19.91 51.27
C ASN A 718 -19.91 -19.52 49.85
N LEU A 719 -19.22 -18.54 49.26
CA LEU A 719 -19.42 -18.12 47.87
C LEU A 719 -19.10 -19.28 46.91
N SER A 720 -19.90 -19.41 45.86
CA SER A 720 -19.79 -20.42 44.82
C SER A 720 -19.37 -19.79 43.48
N THR A 721 -18.98 -20.62 42.50
CA THR A 721 -18.75 -20.13 41.14
C THR A 721 -19.99 -19.50 40.50
N TYR A 722 -21.20 -19.88 40.94
CA TYR A 722 -22.45 -19.28 40.49
C TYR A 722 -22.59 -17.81 40.92
N ASP A 723 -22.15 -17.47 42.14
CA ASP A 723 -22.24 -16.10 42.66
C ASP A 723 -21.40 -15.11 41.83
N VAL A 724 -20.27 -15.58 41.32
CA VAL A 724 -19.39 -14.77 40.48
C VAL A 724 -19.88 -14.73 39.04
N TYR A 725 -20.37 -15.86 38.52
CA TYR A 725 -21.05 -15.93 37.23
C TYR A 725 -22.24 -14.96 37.14
N ALA A 726 -22.99 -14.80 38.24
CA ALA A 726 -24.10 -13.86 38.36
C ALA A 726 -23.69 -12.39 38.13
N ILE A 727 -22.41 -12.03 38.30
CA ILE A 727 -21.91 -10.69 37.95
C ILE A 727 -22.06 -10.47 36.44
N GLY A 728 -21.55 -11.40 35.65
CA GLY A 728 -21.67 -11.36 34.19
C GLY A 728 -23.14 -11.41 33.76
N SER A 729 -23.87 -12.45 34.18
CA SER A 729 -25.23 -12.71 33.69
C SER A 729 -26.29 -11.72 34.19
N GLU A 730 -26.24 -11.28 35.44
CA GLU A 730 -27.30 -10.43 36.03
C GLU A 730 -26.95 -8.94 36.06
N ALA A 731 -25.68 -8.58 36.30
CA ALA A 731 -25.29 -7.18 36.44
C ALA A 731 -24.92 -6.54 35.09
N CYS A 732 -24.52 -7.36 34.12
CA CYS A 732 -23.92 -6.88 32.88
C CYS A 732 -24.61 -7.37 31.60
N HIS A 733 -24.82 -8.68 31.42
CA HIS A 733 -25.40 -9.25 30.19
C HIS A 733 -26.90 -9.01 30.06
N TYR A 734 -27.64 -8.92 31.18
CA TYR A 734 -29.12 -8.96 31.21
C TYR A 734 -29.77 -8.23 30.01
N PRO A 735 -30.65 -8.91 29.26
CA PRO A 735 -31.59 -9.96 29.70
C PRO A 735 -31.01 -11.37 29.87
N SER A 736 -31.74 -12.24 30.58
CA SER A 736 -31.48 -13.68 30.61
C SER A 736 -31.77 -14.35 29.26
N ASP A 737 -31.24 -15.55 29.08
CA ASP A 737 -31.53 -16.49 28.00
C ASP A 737 -33.04 -16.74 27.80
N THR A 738 -33.84 -16.62 28.86
CA THR A 738 -35.31 -16.75 28.85
C THR A 738 -36.06 -15.53 28.31
N ALA A 739 -35.40 -14.44 27.92
CA ALA A 739 -36.08 -13.29 27.36
C ALA A 739 -36.58 -13.55 25.93
N LEU A 740 -37.70 -12.92 25.58
CA LEU A 740 -38.31 -13.05 24.25
C LEU A 740 -37.36 -12.61 23.14
N SER A 741 -37.37 -13.37 22.04
CA SER A 741 -36.57 -13.10 20.85
C SER A 741 -37.12 -11.91 20.07
N ASN A 742 -36.62 -10.71 20.39
CA ASN A 742 -37.01 -9.44 19.77
C ASN A 742 -35.92 -8.34 19.92
N MET A 743 -36.23 -7.12 19.49
CA MET A 743 -35.29 -5.97 19.49
C MET A 743 -35.14 -5.27 20.84
N SER A 744 -35.89 -5.67 21.87
CA SER A 744 -35.90 -4.98 23.18
C SER A 744 -34.54 -5.08 23.88
N PHE A 745 -33.67 -6.01 23.45
CA PHE A 745 -32.39 -6.27 24.07
C PHE A 745 -31.26 -6.33 23.06
N VAL A 746 -30.07 -5.93 23.52
CA VAL A 746 -28.83 -5.89 22.75
C VAL A 746 -27.92 -6.99 23.25
N GLY A 747 -27.23 -7.68 22.35
CA GLY A 747 -26.22 -8.68 22.74
C GLY A 747 -25.01 -8.00 23.35
N VAL A 748 -24.90 -8.05 24.68
CA VAL A 748 -23.80 -7.47 25.46
C VAL A 748 -23.00 -8.61 26.10
N ALA A 749 -21.68 -8.62 25.90
CA ALA A 749 -20.75 -9.47 26.66
C ALA A 749 -19.93 -8.62 27.64
N CYS A 750 -19.54 -9.22 28.76
CA CYS A 750 -18.76 -8.54 29.79
C CYS A 750 -17.72 -9.46 30.41
N GLY A 751 -16.68 -8.85 30.98
CA GLY A 751 -15.65 -9.58 31.72
C GLY A 751 -14.65 -8.65 32.38
N THR A 752 -13.78 -9.26 33.19
CA THR A 752 -12.63 -8.61 33.80
C THR A 752 -11.42 -8.72 32.86
N ILE A 753 -10.67 -7.64 32.72
CA ILE A 753 -9.43 -7.57 31.94
C ILE A 753 -8.27 -7.45 32.90
N PHE A 754 -7.36 -8.42 32.85
CA PHE A 754 -6.02 -8.33 33.43
C PHE A 754 -5.14 -7.62 32.42
N ALA A 755 -5.06 -6.29 32.55
CA ALA A 755 -4.33 -5.43 31.62
C ALA A 755 -2.82 -5.74 31.63
N ALA A 756 -2.07 -5.16 30.67
CA ALA A 756 -0.66 -5.47 30.53
C ALA A 756 0.10 -5.17 31.84
N PRO A 757 0.81 -6.17 32.42
CA PRO A 757 1.54 -6.01 33.66
C PRO A 757 2.55 -4.87 33.57
N ARG A 758 2.66 -4.06 34.63
CA ARG A 758 3.66 -3.00 34.75
C ARG A 758 4.79 -3.47 35.64
N ARG A 759 6.01 -3.44 35.11
CA ARG A 759 7.21 -3.64 35.93
C ARG A 759 7.48 -2.41 36.77
N LEU A 760 7.74 -2.59 38.06
CA LEU A 760 7.96 -1.50 39.02
C LEU A 760 9.44 -1.18 39.25
N ASP A 761 10.34 -2.09 38.88
CA ASP A 761 11.77 -2.03 39.21
C ASP A 761 12.73 -2.06 38.00
N GLY A 762 12.23 -1.96 36.77
CA GLY A 762 13.06 -2.04 35.57
C GLY A 762 12.28 -1.90 34.27
N ASP A 763 12.87 -2.41 33.19
CA ASP A 763 12.27 -2.36 31.85
C ASP A 763 11.04 -3.29 31.75
N PRO A 764 9.85 -2.75 31.38
CA PRO A 764 8.60 -3.51 31.29
C PRO A 764 8.59 -4.61 30.22
N LEU A 765 9.57 -4.65 29.30
CA LEU A 765 9.69 -5.67 28.26
C LEU A 765 10.67 -6.79 28.62
N ILE A 766 11.27 -6.75 29.82
CA ILE A 766 12.27 -7.72 30.25
C ILE A 766 11.80 -8.40 31.55
N PRO A 767 11.46 -9.70 31.53
CA PRO A 767 11.04 -10.44 32.72
C PRO A 767 12.25 -11.01 33.47
N ASP A 768 12.98 -10.15 34.20
CA ASP A 768 14.17 -10.55 34.96
C ASP A 768 13.84 -11.37 36.23
N THR A 769 14.84 -12.08 36.74
CA THR A 769 14.78 -12.75 38.04
C THR A 769 14.48 -11.79 39.18
N ASN A 770 13.48 -12.17 39.99
CA ASN A 770 12.98 -11.43 41.15
C ASN A 770 12.42 -10.04 40.80
N SER A 771 11.98 -9.83 39.56
CA SER A 771 11.34 -8.59 39.13
C SER A 771 9.95 -8.42 39.76
N THR A 772 9.56 -7.17 40.01
CA THR A 772 8.28 -6.80 40.62
C THR A 772 7.29 -6.29 39.58
N TRP A 773 6.08 -6.86 39.59
CA TRP A 773 5.04 -6.59 38.62
C TRP A 773 3.73 -6.21 39.29
N SER A 774 2.96 -5.34 38.62
CA SER A 774 1.62 -4.92 39.02
C SER A 774 0.68 -4.92 37.81
N THR A 775 -0.38 -5.71 37.89
CA THR A 775 -1.37 -5.88 36.83
C THR A 775 -2.67 -5.16 37.21
N PRO A 776 -3.08 -4.09 36.51
CA PRO A 776 -4.34 -3.42 36.77
C PRO A 776 -5.54 -4.24 36.26
N LEU A 777 -6.65 -4.15 36.99
CA LEU A 777 -7.90 -4.82 36.64
C LEU A 777 -8.94 -3.82 36.14
N TYR A 778 -9.60 -4.18 35.03
CA TYR A 778 -10.72 -3.41 34.48
C TYR A 778 -11.94 -4.31 34.32
N SER A 779 -13.13 -3.77 34.56
CA SER A 779 -14.39 -4.41 34.13
C SER A 779 -14.86 -3.74 32.86
N CYS A 780 -15.23 -4.52 31.86
CA CYS A 780 -15.66 -4.00 30.57
C CYS A 780 -16.97 -4.65 30.13
N ALA A 781 -17.75 -3.89 29.37
CA ALA A 781 -18.94 -4.34 28.65
C ALA A 781 -18.80 -3.98 27.17
N ALA A 782 -19.17 -4.91 26.29
CA ALA A 782 -19.02 -4.77 24.85
C ALA A 782 -20.28 -5.23 24.10
N ALA A 783 -20.65 -4.50 23.06
CA ALA A 783 -21.76 -4.82 22.15
C ALA A 783 -21.38 -4.49 20.71
N THR A 784 -22.23 -4.86 19.75
CA THR A 784 -21.97 -4.63 18.32
C THR A 784 -23.12 -3.90 17.64
N LYS A 785 -22.76 -3.06 16.67
CA LYS A 785 -23.69 -2.30 15.83
C LYS A 785 -23.61 -2.77 14.39
N ALA A 786 -24.76 -2.88 13.73
CA ALA A 786 -24.83 -2.90 12.28
C ALA A 786 -25.05 -1.49 11.75
N ALA A 787 -24.22 -1.05 10.81
CA ALA A 787 -24.34 0.27 10.22
C ALA A 787 -23.94 0.27 8.75
N VAL A 788 -24.58 1.12 7.95
CA VAL A 788 -24.18 1.33 6.56
C VAL A 788 -23.13 2.45 6.54
N ARG A 789 -21.97 2.17 5.94
CA ARG A 789 -20.87 3.12 5.79
C ARG A 789 -20.61 3.40 4.32
N GLU A 790 -20.19 4.63 4.05
CA GLU A 790 -19.79 5.08 2.74
C GLU A 790 -18.29 4.80 2.57
N VAL A 791 -17.94 3.92 1.62
CA VAL A 791 -16.56 3.51 1.38
C VAL A 791 -16.08 4.03 0.04
N THR A 792 -14.99 4.79 0.05
CA THR A 792 -14.35 5.31 -1.17
C THR A 792 -13.21 4.39 -1.58
N PHE A 793 -13.29 3.89 -2.81
CA PHE A 793 -12.30 3.01 -3.41
C PHE A 793 -11.53 3.75 -4.49
N ARG A 794 -10.24 3.42 -4.58
CA ARG A 794 -9.36 3.80 -5.67
C ARG A 794 -8.76 2.55 -6.28
N PHE A 795 -8.70 2.51 -7.61
CA PHE A 795 -8.09 1.42 -8.34
C PHE A 795 -7.05 1.95 -9.32
N ASN A 796 -5.81 1.45 -9.22
CA ASN A 796 -4.70 1.87 -10.09
C ASN A 796 -4.31 0.72 -11.05
N GLY A 797 -4.75 0.78 -12.32
CA GLY A 797 -4.17 -0.02 -13.41
C GLY A 797 -4.97 -1.26 -13.85
N THR A 798 -4.27 -2.32 -14.28
CA THR A 798 -4.84 -3.56 -14.84
C THR A 798 -4.54 -4.80 -13.98
N GLY A 799 -4.38 -4.61 -12.66
CA GLY A 799 -4.01 -5.66 -11.70
C GLY A 799 -5.21 -6.36 -11.03
N GLY A 800 -4.94 -7.18 -10.01
CA GLY A 800 -5.96 -7.89 -9.23
C GLY A 800 -6.43 -7.09 -8.01
N LEU A 801 -6.90 -7.79 -6.97
CA LEU A 801 -7.37 -7.16 -5.73
C LEU A 801 -6.26 -6.33 -5.04
N ASP A 802 -4.99 -6.65 -5.26
CA ASP A 802 -3.83 -5.93 -4.71
C ASP A 802 -3.70 -4.47 -5.19
N LYS A 803 -4.41 -4.10 -6.27
CA LYS A 803 -4.48 -2.72 -6.77
C LYS A 803 -5.71 -1.95 -6.32
N LEU A 804 -6.62 -2.59 -5.57
CA LEU A 804 -7.75 -1.94 -4.94
C LEU A 804 -7.30 -1.32 -3.62
N VAL A 805 -7.34 0.00 -3.55
CA VAL A 805 -7.01 0.77 -2.35
C VAL A 805 -8.30 1.33 -1.76
N ILE A 806 -8.55 1.05 -0.49
CA ILE A 806 -9.63 1.67 0.27
C ILE A 806 -9.10 3.01 0.80
N GLN A 807 -9.63 4.13 0.30
CA GLN A 807 -9.15 5.45 0.69
C GLN A 807 -9.73 5.91 2.03
N SER A 808 -11.04 5.71 2.21
CA SER A 808 -11.75 6.14 3.42
C SER A 808 -13.02 5.35 3.65
N ILE A 809 -13.39 5.21 4.93
CA ILE A 809 -14.67 4.66 5.37
C ILE A 809 -15.33 5.73 6.24
N ASN A 810 -16.35 6.37 5.70
CA ASN A 810 -17.04 7.49 6.31
C ASN A 810 -18.44 7.11 6.79
N GLU A 811 -18.95 7.84 7.78
CA GLU A 811 -20.36 7.78 8.15
C GLU A 811 -21.22 8.29 6.99
N LYS A 812 -22.27 7.53 6.66
CA LYS A 812 -23.22 7.93 5.62
C LYS A 812 -24.03 9.14 6.09
N LYS A 813 -24.03 10.21 5.29
CA LYS A 813 -24.78 11.43 5.58
C LYS A 813 -26.17 11.34 4.99
N TYR A 814 -27.17 11.56 5.83
CA TYR A 814 -28.59 11.59 5.46
C TYR A 814 -29.09 13.03 5.53
N LYS A 815 -29.84 13.49 4.53
CA LYS A 815 -30.31 14.88 4.48
C LYS A 815 -31.53 15.07 5.36
N ASP A 816 -32.41 14.07 5.38
CA ASP A 816 -33.65 14.07 6.13
C ASP A 816 -33.76 12.84 7.04
N PRO A 817 -34.40 12.94 8.23
CA PRO A 817 -34.64 11.79 9.09
C PRO A 817 -35.41 10.64 8.42
N SER A 818 -36.24 10.94 7.41
CA SER A 818 -36.94 9.93 6.62
C SER A 818 -36.04 9.13 5.67
N GLU A 819 -34.84 9.63 5.35
CA GLU A 819 -33.83 8.92 4.56
C GLU A 819 -33.00 7.94 5.41
N LEU A 820 -33.11 8.01 6.75
CA LEU A 820 -32.43 7.06 7.63
C LEU A 820 -32.92 5.62 7.36
N PRO A 821 -32.01 4.64 7.44
CA PRO A 821 -32.38 3.25 7.21
C PRO A 821 -33.43 2.80 8.23
N LEU A 822 -34.44 2.09 7.74
CA LEU A 822 -35.41 1.39 8.58
C LEU A 822 -34.88 -0.01 8.85
N TRP A 823 -34.40 -0.22 10.07
CA TRP A 823 -33.97 -1.52 10.54
C TRP A 823 -35.16 -2.29 11.06
N GLY A 824 -35.29 -3.55 10.64
CA GLY A 824 -36.27 -4.50 11.12
C GLY A 824 -35.60 -5.65 11.85
N VAL A 825 -36.16 -6.01 12.99
CA VAL A 825 -35.77 -7.19 13.79
C VAL A 825 -37.01 -8.02 14.03
N GLU A 826 -36.92 -9.32 13.80
CA GLU A 826 -37.99 -10.28 14.04
C GLU A 826 -38.47 -10.23 15.48
N ARG A 827 -39.78 -10.36 15.70
CA ARG A 827 -40.38 -10.39 17.03
C ARG A 827 -41.20 -11.65 17.21
N LEU A 828 -40.66 -12.57 17.99
CA LEU A 828 -41.28 -13.85 18.28
C LEU A 828 -41.93 -13.79 19.67
N THR A 829 -43.23 -14.10 19.74
CA THR A 829 -44.01 -14.00 20.99
C THR A 829 -43.88 -15.22 21.89
N ASN A 830 -43.56 -16.38 21.31
CA ASN A 830 -43.50 -17.68 21.99
C ASN A 830 -42.13 -18.34 21.85
N HIS A 831 -41.08 -17.53 21.65
CA HIS A 831 -39.71 -18.04 21.55
C HIS A 831 -38.75 -17.12 22.30
N THR A 832 -37.86 -17.75 23.05
CA THR A 832 -36.79 -17.07 23.78
C THR A 832 -35.53 -16.90 22.94
N MET A 833 -34.60 -16.05 23.39
CA MET A 833 -33.28 -15.86 22.78
C MET A 833 -32.41 -17.13 22.80
N LEU A 834 -32.65 -18.02 23.78
CA LEU A 834 -32.04 -19.35 23.83
C LEU A 834 -32.49 -20.23 22.66
N ASN A 835 -33.79 -20.19 22.36
CA ASN A 835 -34.43 -21.13 21.46
C ASN A 835 -34.38 -20.67 20.01
N VAL A 836 -34.55 -19.37 19.75
CA VAL A 836 -34.51 -18.81 18.40
C VAL A 836 -33.83 -17.45 18.42
N ARG A 837 -32.74 -17.30 17.67
CA ARG A 837 -32.11 -15.98 17.47
C ARG A 837 -32.88 -15.18 16.42
N PRO A 838 -33.20 -13.90 16.68
CA PRO A 838 -34.04 -13.11 15.80
C PRO A 838 -33.27 -12.74 14.54
N LEU A 839 -33.96 -12.75 13.39
CA LEU A 839 -33.43 -12.18 12.16
C LEU A 839 -33.44 -10.66 12.23
N TRP A 840 -32.49 -10.03 11.56
CA TRP A 840 -32.39 -8.58 11.46
C TRP A 840 -31.97 -8.17 10.05
N GLY A 841 -32.33 -6.96 9.65
CA GLY A 841 -31.98 -6.44 8.33
C GLY A 841 -32.65 -5.11 8.03
N LEU A 842 -32.46 -4.64 6.80
CA LEU A 842 -33.08 -3.41 6.31
C LEU A 842 -34.41 -3.77 5.64
N VAL A 843 -35.48 -3.11 6.07
CA VAL A 843 -36.85 -3.44 5.65
C VAL A 843 -37.54 -2.26 4.99
N SER A 844 -38.51 -2.55 4.12
CA SER A 844 -39.39 -1.51 3.57
C SER A 844 -40.40 -1.03 4.62
N PRO A 845 -40.95 0.19 4.50
CA PRO A 845 -41.98 0.69 5.42
C PRO A 845 -43.20 -0.22 5.53
N GLU A 846 -43.59 -0.91 4.46
CA GLU A 846 -44.73 -1.84 4.43
C GLU A 846 -44.44 -3.10 5.26
N VAL A 847 -43.23 -3.63 5.17
CA VAL A 847 -42.77 -4.77 5.99
C VAL A 847 -42.62 -4.32 7.45
N GLY A 848 -42.15 -3.11 7.68
CA GLY A 848 -41.98 -2.53 9.01
C GLY A 848 -43.28 -2.28 9.78
N ALA A 849 -44.42 -2.20 9.08
CA ALA A 849 -45.75 -2.04 9.68
C ALA A 849 -46.35 -3.36 10.19
N ARG A 850 -45.67 -4.50 9.99
CA ARG A 850 -46.19 -5.81 10.39
C ARG A 850 -46.11 -6.03 11.90
N ASP A 851 -47.12 -6.70 12.43
CA ASP A 851 -47.21 -7.08 13.85
C ASP A 851 -46.25 -8.20 14.25
N ASP A 852 -45.34 -8.69 13.42
CA ASP A 852 -44.30 -9.69 13.77
C ASP A 852 -42.87 -9.16 13.61
N ILE A 853 -42.71 -7.86 13.30
CA ILE A 853 -41.43 -7.19 13.13
C ILE A 853 -41.36 -5.98 14.06
N SER A 854 -40.22 -5.78 14.70
CA SER A 854 -39.89 -4.56 15.45
C SER A 854 -39.01 -3.69 14.58
N THR A 855 -39.29 -2.38 14.51
CA THR A 855 -38.52 -1.48 13.65
C THR A 855 -37.93 -0.30 14.39
N VAL A 856 -36.77 0.15 13.90
CA VAL A 856 -36.09 1.36 14.38
C VAL A 856 -35.49 2.11 13.18
N GLN A 857 -35.78 3.41 13.08
CA GLN A 857 -35.27 4.26 12.00
C GLN A 857 -34.05 5.06 12.46
N ARG A 858 -32.85 4.58 12.13
CA ARG A 858 -31.57 5.10 12.62
C ARG A 858 -30.43 4.76 11.65
N ASP A 859 -29.31 5.45 11.81
CA ASP A 859 -28.05 5.24 11.09
C ASP A 859 -27.37 3.90 11.44
N TYR A 860 -27.70 3.31 12.59
CA TYR A 860 -27.26 1.99 13.01
C TYR A 860 -28.35 1.22 13.77
N LEU A 861 -28.16 -0.10 13.87
CA LEU A 861 -28.93 -1.02 14.72
C LEU A 861 -27.98 -1.63 15.75
N TRP A 862 -28.33 -1.56 17.04
CA TRP A 862 -27.67 -2.40 18.03
C TRP A 862 -28.13 -3.84 17.84
N LEU A 863 -27.17 -4.75 17.63
CA LEU A 863 -27.50 -6.12 17.27
C LEU A 863 -28.10 -6.88 18.45
N PRO A 864 -29.26 -7.53 18.25
CA PRO A 864 -29.90 -8.32 19.29
C PRO A 864 -29.15 -9.64 19.51
N GLY A 865 -29.24 -10.18 20.72
CA GLY A 865 -28.74 -11.52 21.01
C GLY A 865 -28.50 -11.73 22.49
N TYR A 866 -28.11 -12.97 22.82
CA TYR A 866 -27.67 -13.38 24.14
C TYR A 866 -26.27 -14.02 24.02
N THR A 867 -25.45 -13.82 25.04
CA THR A 867 -24.09 -14.36 25.13
C THR A 867 -24.08 -15.46 26.19
N ASP A 868 -24.09 -16.73 25.74
CA ASP A 868 -24.04 -17.88 26.62
C ASP A 868 -22.59 -18.34 26.82
N LEU A 869 -22.15 -18.35 28.08
CA LEU A 869 -20.81 -18.73 28.52
C LEU A 869 -20.45 -20.20 28.23
N LEU A 870 -21.45 -21.07 28.00
CA LEU A 870 -21.23 -22.48 27.62
C LEU A 870 -20.99 -22.68 26.12
N THR A 871 -20.98 -21.62 25.32
CA THR A 871 -20.90 -21.68 23.84
C THR A 871 -19.56 -21.20 23.26
N SER A 872 -18.47 -21.17 24.07
CA SER A 872 -17.12 -20.85 23.58
C SER A 872 -16.62 -21.88 22.56
N ASP A 873 -15.61 -21.51 21.76
CA ASP A 873 -15.08 -22.27 20.60
C ASP A 873 -14.65 -23.73 20.91
N THR A 874 -14.66 -24.13 22.18
CA THR A 874 -14.34 -25.47 22.70
C THR A 874 -15.37 -26.55 22.32
N LEU A 875 -16.61 -26.17 21.98
CA LEU A 875 -17.64 -27.09 21.48
C LEU A 875 -17.91 -26.79 20.01
N ALA A 876 -17.50 -27.70 19.12
CA ALA A 876 -17.55 -27.50 17.67
C ALA A 876 -18.89 -26.87 17.18
N GLY A 877 -18.80 -25.64 16.68
CA GLY A 877 -19.63 -25.02 15.64
C GLY A 877 -21.13 -25.24 15.73
N GLU A 878 -21.89 -24.32 16.31
CA GLU A 878 -23.35 -24.38 16.17
C GLU A 878 -23.74 -24.41 14.67
N PRO A 879 -24.71 -25.25 14.27
CA PRO A 879 -25.18 -25.34 12.89
C PRO A 879 -25.95 -24.09 12.40
N SER A 880 -26.02 -23.02 13.21
CA SER A 880 -26.70 -21.79 12.87
C SER A 880 -25.91 -20.91 11.88
N MET A 881 -26.65 -20.05 11.19
CA MET A 881 -26.11 -19.07 10.26
C MET A 881 -25.27 -18.03 11.00
N PRO A 882 -24.07 -17.69 10.50
CA PRO A 882 -23.21 -16.78 11.24
C PRO A 882 -23.83 -15.40 11.39
N GLY A 883 -24.63 -14.93 10.42
CA GLY A 883 -25.22 -13.59 10.45
C GLY A 883 -26.02 -13.25 11.73
N ASN A 884 -26.55 -14.23 12.47
CA ASN A 884 -27.29 -14.02 13.72
C ASN A 884 -26.53 -14.42 14.99
N LEU A 885 -25.27 -14.87 14.83
CA LEU A 885 -24.54 -15.61 15.87
C LEU A 885 -23.11 -15.11 16.07
N PHE A 886 -22.40 -14.81 14.98
CA PHE A 886 -20.96 -14.59 15.03
C PHE A 886 -20.58 -13.43 15.96
N TYR A 887 -21.38 -12.36 15.96
CA TYR A 887 -21.05 -11.14 16.69
C TYR A 887 -21.17 -11.34 18.20
N THR A 888 -22.17 -12.07 18.70
CA THR A 888 -22.25 -12.38 20.14
C THR A 888 -21.20 -13.40 20.56
N GLN A 889 -20.91 -14.40 19.72
CA GLN A 889 -19.82 -15.35 20.00
C GLN A 889 -18.46 -14.66 20.08
N ARG A 890 -18.14 -13.76 19.14
CA ARG A 890 -16.87 -13.03 19.18
C ARG A 890 -16.79 -12.03 20.32
N LEU A 891 -17.91 -11.47 20.76
CA LEU A 891 -17.97 -10.65 21.97
C LEU A 891 -17.64 -11.48 23.22
N LEU A 892 -18.14 -12.73 23.32
CA LEU A 892 -17.80 -13.62 24.42
C LEU A 892 -16.31 -14.01 24.39
N SER A 893 -15.76 -14.35 23.22
CA SER A 893 -14.34 -14.68 23.06
C SER A 893 -13.39 -13.57 23.49
N LEU A 894 -13.83 -12.30 23.53
CA LEU A 894 -13.03 -11.21 24.08
C LEU A 894 -12.71 -11.40 25.57
N PHE A 895 -13.62 -12.01 26.30
CA PHE A 895 -13.54 -12.18 27.75
C PHE A 895 -13.06 -13.58 28.15
N ASP A 896 -12.61 -14.39 27.19
CA ASP A 896 -12.07 -15.74 27.39
C ASP A 896 -10.72 -15.90 26.68
N ILE A 897 -9.84 -14.91 26.87
CA ILE A 897 -8.46 -14.91 26.35
C ILE A 897 -7.56 -15.43 27.46
N THR A 898 -7.15 -16.70 27.36
CA THR A 898 -6.30 -17.39 28.36
C THR A 898 -4.99 -17.90 27.74
N THR A 899 -3.97 -18.18 28.57
CA THR A 899 -2.65 -18.69 28.10
C THR A 899 -2.61 -20.16 27.70
N LEU A 900 -3.64 -20.96 28.01
CA LEU A 900 -3.60 -22.41 27.85
C LEU A 900 -4.47 -22.88 26.67
N ASP A 901 -3.80 -23.41 25.64
CA ASP A 901 -4.30 -24.31 24.58
C ASP A 901 -5.46 -23.84 23.66
N GLU A 902 -5.93 -22.60 23.80
CA GLU A 902 -7.01 -22.07 22.96
C GLU A 902 -6.54 -21.22 21.79
N ALA A 903 -7.36 -21.15 20.73
CA ALA A 903 -7.07 -20.35 19.54
C ALA A 903 -7.04 -18.83 19.84
N THR A 904 -7.68 -18.39 20.92
CA THR A 904 -7.71 -17.01 21.44
C THR A 904 -6.43 -16.62 22.21
N SER A 905 -5.64 -17.58 22.70
CA SER A 905 -4.39 -17.35 23.45
C SER A 905 -3.37 -16.49 22.69
N ARG A 906 -3.47 -16.46 21.36
CA ARG A 906 -2.61 -15.66 20.47
C ARG A 906 -2.78 -14.15 20.64
N TYR A 907 -3.88 -13.70 21.26
CA TYR A 907 -4.13 -12.28 21.54
C TYR A 907 -3.55 -11.82 22.88
N THR A 908 -3.04 -12.74 23.71
CA THR A 908 -2.44 -12.41 25.03
C THR A 908 -1.16 -11.58 24.91
N GLY A 909 -0.44 -11.68 23.78
CA GLY A 909 0.88 -11.09 23.58
C GLY A 909 2.06 -11.97 24.05
N SER A 910 1.80 -13.14 24.67
CA SER A 910 2.85 -14.01 25.20
C SER A 910 3.84 -14.50 24.14
N GLY A 911 3.35 -14.76 22.92
CA GLY A 911 4.15 -15.24 21.78
C GLY A 911 4.61 -14.15 20.81
N ASP A 912 4.24 -12.89 21.02
CA ASP A 912 4.55 -11.77 20.11
C ASP A 912 4.81 -10.48 20.91
N LEU A 913 6.09 -10.10 21.00
CA LEU A 913 6.53 -8.93 21.76
C LEU A 913 6.00 -7.60 21.18
N ALA A 914 5.79 -7.52 19.86
CA ALA A 914 5.23 -6.31 19.25
C ALA A 914 3.75 -6.14 19.62
N LEU A 915 3.02 -7.26 19.65
CA LEU A 915 1.64 -7.29 20.13
C LEU A 915 1.55 -6.95 21.62
N TYR A 916 2.43 -7.53 22.45
CA TYR A 916 2.48 -7.17 23.87
C TYR A 916 2.80 -5.69 24.07
N ASN A 917 3.78 -5.11 23.36
CA ASN A 917 4.09 -3.69 23.48
C ASN A 917 2.89 -2.80 23.11
N ARG A 918 2.12 -3.17 22.08
CA ARG A 918 0.87 -2.48 21.72
C ARG A 918 -0.16 -2.54 22.86
N TRP A 919 -0.31 -3.68 23.52
CA TRP A 919 -1.16 -3.82 24.70
C TRP A 919 -0.65 -3.07 25.91
N TYR A 920 0.66 -3.03 26.10
CA TYR A 920 1.29 -2.22 27.14
C TYR A 920 0.99 -0.73 26.96
N GLU A 921 1.00 -0.21 25.73
CA GLU A 921 0.64 1.18 25.45
C GLU A 921 -0.86 1.45 25.66
N LEU A 922 -1.72 0.61 25.07
CA LEU A 922 -3.18 0.80 25.09
C LEU A 922 -3.79 0.55 26.48
N SER A 923 -3.37 -0.47 27.22
CA SER A 923 -3.97 -0.82 28.51
C SER A 923 -3.55 0.09 29.68
N SER A 924 -2.94 1.24 29.40
CA SER A 924 -2.63 2.29 30.37
C SER A 924 -3.85 3.06 30.87
N SER A 925 -4.98 2.98 30.15
CA SER A 925 -6.23 3.66 30.48
C SER A 925 -7.43 2.82 30.06
N ALA A 926 -8.60 3.08 30.66
CA ALA A 926 -9.84 2.41 30.29
C ALA A 926 -10.18 2.56 28.80
N SER A 927 -10.04 3.76 28.23
CA SER A 927 -10.31 3.99 26.80
C SER A 927 -9.34 3.24 25.87
N GLY A 928 -8.09 3.07 26.29
CA GLY A 928 -7.16 2.26 25.50
C GLY A 928 -7.46 0.75 25.62
N VAL A 929 -7.95 0.27 26.76
CA VAL A 929 -8.49 -1.11 26.88
C VAL A 929 -9.71 -1.29 25.96
N GLU A 930 -10.60 -0.31 25.87
CA GLU A 930 -11.74 -0.33 24.94
C GLU A 930 -11.27 -0.50 23.49
N LYS A 931 -10.24 0.27 23.08
CA LYS A 931 -9.63 0.15 21.75
C LYS A 931 -8.98 -1.22 21.53
N MET A 932 -8.25 -1.73 22.52
CA MET A 932 -7.65 -3.07 22.47
C MET A 932 -8.71 -4.14 22.20
N LEU A 933 -9.83 -4.13 22.92
CA LEU A 933 -10.93 -5.07 22.73
C LEU A 933 -11.54 -4.97 21.32
N GLY A 934 -11.75 -3.75 20.80
CA GLY A 934 -12.27 -3.55 19.44
C GLY A 934 -11.34 -4.13 18.36
N LEU A 935 -10.02 -3.98 18.54
CA LEU A 935 -9.01 -4.55 17.63
C LEU A 935 -8.98 -6.08 17.68
N ILE A 936 -9.03 -6.68 18.88
CA ILE A 936 -9.08 -8.14 19.05
C ILE A 936 -10.34 -8.72 18.41
N TRP A 937 -11.51 -8.10 18.67
CA TRP A 937 -12.79 -8.53 18.08
C TRP A 937 -12.74 -8.51 16.55
N THR A 938 -12.13 -7.47 15.98
CA THR A 938 -12.02 -7.27 14.53
C THR A 938 -11.16 -8.34 13.89
N ASP A 939 -10.00 -8.66 14.47
CA ASP A 939 -9.10 -9.70 13.98
C ASP A 939 -9.75 -11.09 14.04
N MET A 940 -10.36 -11.43 15.19
CA MET A 940 -11.09 -12.68 15.35
C MET A 940 -12.20 -12.80 14.31
N SER A 941 -13.01 -11.75 14.17
CA SER A 941 -14.13 -11.76 13.22
C SER A 941 -13.67 -11.90 11.77
N ALA A 942 -12.59 -11.22 11.37
CA ALA A 942 -12.03 -11.35 10.03
C ALA A 942 -11.63 -12.80 9.70
N ASN A 943 -11.08 -13.52 10.68
CA ASN A 943 -10.71 -14.94 10.57
C ASN A 943 -11.92 -15.89 10.60
N THR A 944 -13.05 -15.47 11.18
CA THR A 944 -14.24 -16.32 11.39
C THR A 944 -15.23 -16.31 10.22
N ILE A 945 -15.45 -15.17 9.58
CA ILE A 945 -16.55 -14.96 8.62
C ILE A 945 -16.08 -14.40 7.28
N VAL A 946 -16.94 -14.49 6.27
CA VAL A 946 -16.77 -13.94 4.92
C VAL A 946 -18.08 -13.33 4.42
N GLY A 947 -18.00 -12.19 3.73
CA GLY A 947 -19.14 -11.58 3.04
C GLY A 947 -19.23 -12.04 1.58
N THR A 948 -20.45 -12.35 1.13
CA THR A 948 -20.67 -12.94 -0.20
C THR A 948 -21.33 -11.99 -1.21
N ARG A 949 -21.89 -10.86 -0.76
CA ARG A 949 -22.54 -9.88 -1.65
C ARG A 949 -21.54 -8.93 -2.29
N GLY A 950 -21.78 -8.62 -3.56
CA GLY A 950 -21.07 -7.59 -4.34
C GLY A 950 -21.92 -7.22 -5.56
N TRP A 951 -21.39 -6.40 -6.48
CA TRP A 951 -22.15 -5.88 -7.63
C TRP A 951 -22.84 -6.95 -8.49
N HIS A 952 -22.26 -8.15 -8.61
CA HIS A 952 -22.78 -9.23 -9.47
C HIS A 952 -23.92 -10.03 -8.83
N ASN A 953 -24.21 -9.80 -7.54
CA ASN A 953 -25.16 -10.58 -6.75
C ASN A 953 -26.47 -9.84 -6.49
N ALA A 954 -26.88 -8.95 -7.42
CA ALA A 954 -28.15 -8.25 -7.35
C ALA A 954 -29.32 -9.24 -7.09
N PRO A 955 -30.34 -8.85 -6.31
CA PRO A 955 -31.38 -9.76 -5.85
C PRO A 955 -32.24 -10.27 -7.02
N SER A 956 -31.86 -11.40 -7.60
CA SER A 956 -32.78 -12.23 -8.39
C SER A 956 -33.51 -13.20 -7.45
N GLN A 957 -34.78 -13.47 -7.74
CA GLN A 957 -35.66 -14.39 -6.99
C GLN A 957 -35.21 -15.89 -7.04
N ALA A 958 -33.95 -16.17 -7.36
CA ALA A 958 -33.43 -17.53 -7.46
C ALA A 958 -33.13 -18.12 -6.06
N PRO A 959 -33.45 -19.41 -5.82
CA PRO A 959 -33.17 -20.10 -4.56
C PRO A 959 -31.67 -20.14 -4.25
N MET A 960 -31.33 -20.07 -2.94
CA MET A 960 -29.96 -19.98 -2.42
C MET A 960 -29.00 -21.01 -3.05
N ASN A 961 -29.49 -22.24 -3.28
CA ASN A 961 -28.74 -23.34 -3.88
C ASN A 961 -28.30 -23.10 -5.35
N LYS A 962 -28.92 -22.15 -6.07
CA LYS A 962 -28.58 -21.80 -7.47
C LYS A 962 -27.86 -20.46 -7.62
N ARG A 963 -27.81 -19.62 -6.58
CA ARG A 963 -26.96 -18.40 -6.60
C ARG A 963 -25.47 -18.72 -6.62
N MET A 964 -25.10 -19.97 -6.31
CA MET A 964 -23.72 -20.38 -6.02
C MET A 964 -23.03 -21.16 -7.16
N ALA A 965 -23.76 -21.58 -8.21
CA ALA A 965 -23.25 -22.53 -9.22
C ALA A 965 -22.64 -21.89 -10.49
N LYS A 966 -22.58 -20.56 -10.58
CA LYS A 966 -21.93 -19.83 -11.68
C LYS A 966 -21.22 -18.60 -11.12
N ARG A 967 -20.01 -18.78 -10.57
CA ARG A 967 -19.02 -17.70 -10.66
C ARG A 967 -18.81 -17.42 -12.16
N ASP A 968 -18.71 -16.16 -12.54
CA ASP A 968 -18.18 -15.72 -13.85
C ASP A 968 -19.11 -15.71 -15.08
N ALA A 969 -20.29 -15.10 -15.04
CA ALA A 969 -21.06 -14.91 -16.29
C ALA A 969 -21.89 -13.61 -16.40
N GLY A 970 -21.35 -12.47 -15.96
CA GLY A 970 -21.91 -11.17 -16.33
C GLY A 970 -21.19 -10.03 -15.64
N GLY A 971 -20.58 -9.12 -16.40
CA GLY A 971 -20.03 -7.90 -15.81
C GLY A 971 -21.15 -6.90 -15.52
N VAL A 972 -21.06 -6.23 -14.38
CA VAL A 972 -22.02 -5.20 -13.97
C VAL A 972 -21.42 -3.83 -14.27
N SER A 973 -22.20 -2.96 -14.89
CA SER A 973 -21.78 -1.58 -15.17
C SER A 973 -21.97 -0.74 -13.92
N VAL A 974 -20.89 -0.14 -13.42
CA VAL A 974 -20.85 0.68 -12.21
C VAL A 974 -20.37 2.08 -12.57
N PRO A 975 -21.04 3.15 -12.13
CA PRO A 975 -20.59 4.50 -12.37
C PRO A 975 -19.31 4.78 -11.58
N VAL A 976 -18.23 5.09 -12.28
CA VAL A 976 -16.93 5.43 -11.67
C VAL A 976 -16.41 6.76 -12.20
N THR A 977 -15.67 7.49 -11.36
CA THR A 977 -14.95 8.69 -11.80
C THR A 977 -13.59 8.27 -12.36
N LEU A 978 -13.45 8.37 -13.69
CA LEU A 978 -12.19 8.08 -14.36
C LEU A 978 -11.18 9.18 -14.09
N TRP A 979 -9.92 8.79 -14.00
CA TRP A 979 -8.84 9.76 -13.89
C TRP A 979 -8.37 10.15 -15.28
N SER A 980 -8.40 11.46 -15.56
CA SER A 980 -7.96 12.03 -16.81
C SER A 980 -6.82 13.03 -16.60
N ARG A 981 -6.02 13.19 -17.66
CA ARG A 981 -4.95 14.18 -17.71
C ARG A 981 -5.56 15.56 -17.94
N ASN A 982 -5.53 16.42 -16.93
CA ASN A 982 -6.13 17.75 -16.94
C ASN A 982 -5.05 18.83 -16.85
N ILE A 983 -5.08 19.78 -17.78
CA ILE A 983 -4.17 20.93 -17.81
C ILE A 983 -4.76 22.06 -16.95
N LYS A 984 -4.04 22.49 -15.92
CA LYS A 984 -4.45 23.59 -15.03
C LYS A 984 -3.50 24.79 -15.17
N TYR A 985 -3.96 25.97 -14.75
CA TYR A 985 -3.20 27.22 -14.84
C TYR A 985 -3.03 27.91 -13.49
N HIS A 986 -1.80 28.25 -13.12
CA HIS A 986 -1.49 29.09 -11.97
C HIS A 986 -1.74 30.57 -12.29
N VAL A 987 -2.88 31.10 -11.83
CA VAL A 987 -3.32 32.49 -12.04
C VAL A 987 -2.25 33.57 -11.76
N PRO A 988 -1.34 33.44 -10.77
CA PRO A 988 -0.27 34.44 -10.56
C PRO A 988 0.61 34.71 -11.79
N TYR A 989 0.79 33.73 -12.68
CA TYR A 989 1.56 33.89 -13.91
C TYR A 989 0.84 34.70 -15.01
N ALA A 990 -0.48 34.93 -14.86
CA ALA A 990 -1.27 35.76 -15.78
C ALA A 990 -1.25 37.27 -15.45
N ILE A 991 -0.71 37.66 -14.30
CA ILE A 991 -0.69 39.07 -13.84
C ILE A 991 -0.06 40.02 -14.86
N PRO A 992 1.10 39.72 -15.50
CA PRO A 992 1.68 40.60 -16.52
C PRO A 992 0.77 40.81 -17.74
N ALA A 993 0.05 39.77 -18.19
CA ALA A 993 -0.88 39.87 -19.31
C ALA A 993 -2.07 40.80 -19.01
N PHE A 994 -2.61 40.74 -17.80
CA PHE A 994 -3.68 41.65 -17.40
C PHE A 994 -3.21 43.12 -17.38
N ILE A 995 -1.95 43.37 -17.00
CA ILE A 995 -1.36 44.73 -17.03
C ILE A 995 -1.19 45.22 -18.48
N VAL A 996 -0.65 44.38 -19.38
CA VAL A 996 -0.51 44.71 -20.82
C VAL A 996 -1.88 44.99 -21.45
N LEU A 997 -2.89 44.17 -21.15
CA LEU A 997 -4.25 44.35 -21.66
C LEU A 997 -4.84 45.70 -21.21
N ALA A 998 -4.71 46.04 -19.92
CA ALA A 998 -5.19 47.30 -19.38
C ALA A 998 -4.50 48.51 -20.02
N LEU A 999 -3.17 48.47 -20.19
CA LEU A 999 -2.40 49.53 -20.85
C LEU A 999 -2.77 49.69 -22.33
N SER A 1000 -2.99 48.58 -23.03
CA SER A 1000 -3.38 48.58 -24.44
C SER A 1000 -4.77 49.19 -24.65
N LEU A 1001 -5.73 48.84 -23.79
CA LEU A 1001 -7.07 49.42 -23.77
C LEU A 1001 -7.04 50.93 -23.46
N ALA A 1002 -6.20 51.36 -22.52
CA ALA A 1002 -6.01 52.77 -22.22
C ALA A 1002 -5.40 53.56 -23.40
N LEU A 1003 -4.42 52.99 -24.10
CA LEU A 1003 -3.79 53.62 -25.27
C LEU A 1003 -4.76 53.72 -26.46
N ALA A 1004 -5.57 52.67 -26.67
CA ALA A 1004 -6.62 52.65 -27.67
C ALA A 1004 -7.69 53.70 -27.36
N GLY A 1005 -8.12 53.80 -26.09
CA GLY A 1005 -9.05 54.85 -25.64
C GLY A 1005 -8.50 56.26 -25.85
N PHE A 1006 -7.22 56.49 -25.54
CA PHE A 1006 -6.57 57.79 -25.74
C PHE A 1006 -6.43 58.18 -27.23
N THR A 1007 -6.08 57.23 -28.09
CA THR A 1007 -6.00 57.47 -29.55
C THR A 1007 -7.37 57.74 -30.16
N VAL A 1008 -8.42 57.02 -29.74
CA VAL A 1008 -9.81 57.31 -30.12
C VAL A 1008 -10.23 58.71 -29.64
N CYS A 1009 -9.88 59.08 -28.40
CA CYS A 1009 -10.15 60.42 -27.87
C CYS A 1009 -9.45 61.53 -28.68
N LEU A 1010 -8.19 61.33 -29.09
CA LEU A 1010 -7.45 62.29 -29.93
C LEU A 1010 -8.05 62.42 -31.35
N LEU A 1011 -8.54 61.32 -31.92
CA LEU A 1011 -9.22 61.31 -33.21
C LEU A 1011 -10.57 62.05 -33.16
N ILE A 1012 -11.35 61.84 -32.09
CA ILE A 1012 -12.62 62.53 -31.85
C ILE A 1012 -12.39 64.04 -31.59
N SER A 1013 -11.31 64.38 -30.87
CA SER A 1013 -10.95 65.77 -30.51
C SER A 1013 -10.42 66.61 -31.68
N ARG A 1014 -10.24 66.03 -32.88
CA ARG A 1014 -9.70 66.67 -34.11
C ARG A 1014 -8.34 67.37 -33.97
N ARG A 1015 -7.58 67.13 -32.89
CA ARG A 1015 -6.26 67.77 -32.66
C ARG A 1015 -5.11 67.19 -33.50
N THR A 1016 -5.28 66.00 -34.06
CA THR A 1016 -4.33 65.37 -34.99
C THR A 1016 -5.09 64.69 -36.14
N GLY A 1017 -5.17 65.35 -37.29
CA GLY A 1017 -5.79 64.77 -38.49
C GLY A 1017 -4.76 64.11 -39.40
N LEU A 1018 -5.13 62.99 -40.05
CA LEU A 1018 -4.33 62.29 -41.09
C LEU A 1018 -3.79 63.25 -42.16
N ARG A 1019 -4.49 64.37 -42.40
CA ARG A 1019 -4.09 65.43 -43.33
C ARG A 1019 -2.89 66.25 -42.85
N GLN A 1020 -2.81 66.56 -41.55
CA GLN A 1020 -1.67 67.25 -40.93
C GLN A 1020 -0.45 66.33 -40.86
N MET A 1021 -0.64 65.06 -40.50
CA MET A 1021 0.44 64.06 -40.47
C MET A 1021 1.07 63.88 -41.86
N ARG A 1022 0.26 63.80 -42.92
CA ARG A 1022 0.75 63.77 -44.31
C ARG A 1022 1.49 65.04 -44.71
N SER A 1023 1.08 66.21 -44.20
CA SER A 1023 1.77 67.48 -44.43
C SER A 1023 3.14 67.51 -43.77
N TYR A 1024 3.26 67.04 -42.52
CA TYR A 1024 4.56 66.95 -41.83
C TYR A 1024 5.50 65.94 -42.51
N LEU A 1025 5.01 64.75 -42.86
CA LEU A 1025 5.78 63.76 -43.62
C LEU A 1025 6.26 64.27 -44.98
N ALA A 1026 5.45 65.08 -45.68
CA ALA A 1026 5.87 65.73 -46.92
C ALA A 1026 6.95 66.79 -46.70
N ARG A 1027 6.89 67.55 -45.59
CA ARG A 1027 7.87 68.58 -45.22
C ARG A 1027 9.20 68.03 -44.74
N THR A 1028 9.23 66.83 -44.17
CA THR A 1028 10.46 66.20 -43.65
C THR A 1028 11.04 65.17 -44.60
N SER A 1029 10.48 65.00 -45.81
CA SER A 1029 10.98 64.03 -46.79
C SER A 1029 12.27 64.55 -47.45
N PRO A 1030 13.42 63.88 -47.27
CA PRO A 1030 14.70 64.34 -47.80
C PRO A 1030 14.70 64.47 -49.32
N GLY A 1031 14.09 63.50 -50.02
CA GLY A 1031 13.95 63.53 -51.47
C GLY A 1031 13.11 64.71 -51.97
N ARG A 1032 12.07 65.11 -51.23
CA ARG A 1032 11.26 66.29 -51.56
C ARG A 1032 12.01 67.59 -51.36
N ILE A 1033 12.72 67.71 -50.24
CA ILE A 1033 13.54 68.88 -49.90
C ILE A 1033 14.64 69.07 -50.95
N LEU A 1034 15.39 68.00 -51.28
CA LEU A 1034 16.45 68.01 -52.28
C LEU A 1034 15.91 68.32 -53.68
N GLY A 1035 14.82 67.65 -54.08
CA GLY A 1035 14.20 67.86 -55.38
C GLY A 1035 13.64 69.28 -55.59
N THR A 1036 13.08 69.90 -54.53
CA THR A 1036 12.68 71.31 -54.58
C THR A 1036 13.85 72.28 -54.57
N GLY A 1037 15.01 71.90 -54.01
CA GLY A 1037 16.22 72.71 -54.07
C GLY A 1037 16.88 72.70 -55.45
N LEU A 1038 16.84 71.56 -56.16
CA LEU A 1038 17.41 71.39 -57.50
C LEU A 1038 16.51 71.92 -58.63
N HIS A 1039 15.19 71.95 -58.42
CA HIS A 1039 14.20 72.44 -59.39
C HIS A 1039 13.14 73.34 -58.71
N PRO A 1040 13.52 74.55 -58.24
CA PRO A 1040 12.68 75.41 -57.39
C PRO A 1040 11.42 75.95 -58.07
N ASP A 1041 11.39 75.98 -59.40
CA ASP A 1041 10.38 76.61 -60.25
C ASP A 1041 9.25 75.67 -60.70
N GLN A 1042 9.28 74.37 -60.35
CA GLN A 1042 8.36 73.37 -60.93
C GLN A 1042 7.37 72.72 -59.95
N ALA A 1043 7.72 72.52 -58.67
CA ALA A 1043 6.79 72.01 -57.66
C ALA A 1043 7.24 72.30 -56.24
N GLY A 1044 6.33 72.78 -55.38
CA GLY A 1044 6.61 72.98 -53.95
C GLY A 1044 6.64 71.68 -53.14
N VAL A 1045 7.35 71.67 -52.00
CA VAL A 1045 7.54 70.51 -51.10
C VAL A 1045 6.20 69.87 -50.68
N LEU A 1046 5.15 70.67 -50.58
CA LEU A 1046 3.79 70.29 -50.17
C LEU A 1046 2.88 69.81 -51.32
N ALA A 1047 3.38 69.73 -52.55
CA ALA A 1047 2.61 69.19 -53.68
C ALA A 1047 2.15 67.76 -53.39
N SER A 1048 1.01 67.35 -53.96
CA SER A 1048 0.53 65.97 -53.79
C SER A 1048 1.58 64.97 -54.28
N THR A 1049 1.70 63.80 -53.63
CA THR A 1049 2.76 62.83 -53.95
C THR A 1049 2.79 62.41 -55.41
N LYS A 1050 1.61 62.24 -56.03
CA LYS A 1050 1.53 61.94 -57.46
C LYS A 1050 2.04 63.09 -58.34
N ALA A 1051 1.74 64.35 -57.97
CA ALA A 1051 2.21 65.52 -58.71
C ALA A 1051 3.73 65.71 -58.55
N TRP A 1052 4.24 65.60 -57.32
CA TRP A 1052 5.67 65.76 -57.03
C TRP A 1052 6.53 64.68 -57.72
N ILE A 1053 6.09 63.41 -57.69
CA ILE A 1053 6.80 62.32 -58.39
C ILE A 1053 6.83 62.59 -59.90
N LYS A 1054 5.70 62.97 -60.50
CA LYS A 1054 5.60 63.22 -61.95
C LYS A 1054 6.49 64.38 -62.41
N GLN A 1055 6.60 65.43 -61.60
CA GLN A 1055 7.29 66.67 -61.99
C GLN A 1055 8.78 66.66 -61.63
N VAL A 1056 9.13 66.11 -60.47
CA VAL A 1056 10.48 66.21 -59.89
C VAL A 1056 11.07 64.83 -59.58
N GLY A 1057 10.28 63.91 -59.04
CA GLY A 1057 10.77 62.66 -58.45
C GLY A 1057 11.38 61.63 -59.41
N VAL A 1058 11.19 61.76 -60.73
CA VAL A 1058 11.80 60.85 -61.73
C VAL A 1058 12.98 61.47 -62.50
N ARG A 1059 13.36 62.71 -62.19
CA ARG A 1059 14.46 63.40 -62.90
C ARG A 1059 15.82 62.99 -62.37
N LYS A 1060 16.77 62.78 -63.28
CA LYS A 1060 18.16 62.50 -62.95
C LYS A 1060 18.83 63.81 -62.50
N ALA A 1061 19.47 63.78 -61.33
CA ALA A 1061 20.30 64.88 -60.84
C ALA A 1061 21.76 64.55 -61.11
N THR A 1062 22.46 65.37 -61.88
CA THR A 1062 23.90 65.27 -62.11
C THR A 1062 24.64 66.16 -61.11
N LEU A 1063 25.57 65.57 -60.36
CA LEU A 1063 26.45 66.31 -59.46
C LEU A 1063 27.49 67.09 -60.29
N PRO A 1064 27.90 68.30 -59.88
CA PRO A 1064 28.82 69.11 -60.67
C PRO A 1064 30.19 68.44 -60.71
N GLY A 1065 30.67 68.05 -61.90
CA GLY A 1065 32.03 67.52 -62.08
C GLY A 1065 32.24 66.37 -63.08
N GLN A 1066 31.21 65.86 -63.77
CA GLN A 1066 31.36 64.82 -64.79
C GLN A 1066 30.80 65.24 -66.16
N LYS A 1067 31.57 65.04 -67.24
CA LYS A 1067 31.07 65.01 -68.63
C LYS A 1067 30.65 63.59 -69.02
N GLU A 1068 29.74 63.47 -69.98
CA GLU A 1068 28.92 62.29 -70.29
C GLU A 1068 29.67 61.01 -70.75
N ASP A 1069 30.99 61.06 -70.93
CA ASP A 1069 31.75 59.94 -71.51
C ASP A 1069 32.42 59.04 -70.45
N GLY A 1070 32.07 59.20 -69.17
CA GLY A 1070 32.31 58.19 -68.13
C GLY A 1070 33.77 57.95 -67.69
N THR A 1071 34.73 58.78 -68.08
CA THR A 1071 36.12 58.69 -67.59
C THR A 1071 36.37 59.66 -66.43
N ILE A 1072 36.92 59.13 -65.33
CA ILE A 1072 37.36 59.90 -64.16
C ILE A 1072 38.84 60.24 -64.37
N PRO A 1073 39.28 61.51 -64.31
CA PRO A 1073 40.69 61.83 -64.33
C PRO A 1073 41.32 61.40 -62.99
N LEU A 1074 42.37 60.57 -63.05
CA LEU A 1074 43.22 60.28 -61.91
C LEU A 1074 43.87 61.59 -61.44
N LEU A 1075 43.70 61.89 -60.15
CA LEU A 1075 44.42 62.97 -59.46
C LEU A 1075 45.90 62.61 -59.36
N ASP A 1076 46.74 63.41 -60.00
CA ASP A 1076 48.18 63.50 -59.72
C ASP A 1076 48.40 64.05 -58.30
N ILE A 1077 49.24 63.38 -57.52
CA ILE A 1077 49.75 63.85 -56.23
C ILE A 1077 51.16 64.41 -56.46
N PRO A 1078 51.45 65.69 -56.14
CA PRO A 1078 52.81 66.16 -55.98
C PRO A 1078 53.39 65.81 -54.59
N ALA A 1079 54.69 65.61 -54.59
CA ALA A 1079 55.51 64.91 -53.60
C ALA A 1079 55.78 65.62 -52.26
N ALA A 1080 55.99 64.77 -51.24
CA ALA A 1080 57.09 64.68 -50.27
C ALA A 1080 57.73 65.91 -49.58
N THR A 1081 57.92 65.76 -48.27
CA THR A 1081 59.22 65.81 -47.53
C THR A 1081 58.96 65.23 -46.12
N GLU A 1082 59.60 64.10 -45.74
CA GLU A 1082 60.83 64.00 -44.91
C GLU A 1082 60.71 64.70 -43.54
N GLU A 1083 60.96 64.12 -42.35
CA GLU A 1083 61.95 63.17 -41.83
C GLU A 1083 61.30 62.42 -40.64
N GLY A 1084 61.64 61.16 -40.35
CA GLY A 1084 62.74 60.91 -39.40
C GLY A 1084 62.41 59.75 -38.46
N SER A 1085 63.35 58.81 -38.40
CA SER A 1085 63.34 57.55 -37.66
C SER A 1085 63.07 57.64 -36.15
N ARG A 1086 62.48 56.59 -35.55
CA ARG A 1086 63.25 55.63 -34.73
C ARG A 1086 62.42 54.46 -34.20
N ASP A 1087 63.17 53.37 -34.16
CA ASP A 1087 62.89 52.02 -33.71
C ASP A 1087 62.97 51.86 -32.17
N ARG A 1088 62.45 50.72 -31.69
CA ARG A 1088 62.59 50.08 -30.35
C ARG A 1088 61.73 50.69 -29.22
N LYS A 1089 61.05 49.89 -28.38
CA LYS A 1089 61.35 48.54 -27.88
C LYS A 1089 60.08 47.88 -27.35
#